data_AF-A0A2U9IQY4-F1
#
_entry.id   AF-A0A2U9IQY4-F1
#
_cell.length_a   1.000
_cell.length_b   1.000
_cell.length_c   1.000
_cell.angle_alpha   90.00
_cell.angle_beta   90.00
_cell.angle_gamma   90.00
#
_symmetry.space_group_name_H-M   'P 1'
#
loop_
_entity.id
_entity.type
_entity.pdbx_description
1 polymer ?
#
loop_
_entity_poly.entity_id
_entity_poly.type
_entity_poly.pdbx_seq_one_letter_code
_entity_poly.pdbx_strand_id
1 'polypeptide(L)'
;MIDGVKVEIDPLVKEKYGILFGNKNVNGRIVNVEELIGKLTLELRDEIGRVLLERRKLLDSRKRVEEKYSFPPMDERYVHPITGEVRTFREILQGLIDNFLDRDSPLRWKLNENLPVPKEVEPSSRPGLEITGPWNPLDMAIKQINADVSATMGPDDEDAAPPDYIPYGSQEREIGLYLSRVNEHKILSGEVTEIEIQKKGDLRRYEIKKPVQQWPTSIHRVPGIHLLDFHLKVNGVPAPSIIVDYVIHAVNDFEPLRRRGSLIYFYQPKVQSPEEASVIAKILWGIERALGAEKPGTLIKIKALYEEANAGRYLPIIMWMWRFWLIGLNVGRWDYTASLIEMWNEKVLPDPQNGPLMGMTAKHMMAYQRYNAVLNVMAGGSPIGGMNAVMLYAENDPYGRAKHNPVTLRSMWLDKMRERLVGLLFVPEGEVERVTLEDVLSGKVKGKLYDSYRQSWVASPDERYVFAGNLPLRTPLEKLQEMLDAPVEWEEIDGKPVAPKVKSGLTESERKLFASLGLVDQRGKITPFIIRKDLDPEKLLEIGGDLWRSLYNIPEGEVTVENIQHAFYMAANYGFQILNGNLAAAIDDYVLFPGRVVRFMNDLATYRIFVTWLWTVVQHEAVITKDGWLKGPKLTEDGVIPAEPKISIKAGTKFDRELFLKMWELHDQWTRAFFEEYDRLTAIRIVASITAEKRGDNVDRIVQSLVRGETKVLGEFSNLYELIPKIREIVSKVYGEYPSYKSELTIEEGSSRIAQIIGNKELVTKVLTVMRPRFDRSKAPIIMDILRRQMLCPNLIQHSGRVLFLIADKGDEEREAMLEAIYYQDRQGRPLFRDGMGRPSRVLLEKAVNEGKIPRYALDAHDYVYDFPITRT
;
A
#
# COMPACT_ATOMS: atom_id res chain seq x y z
N MET A 1 -27.41 -19.47 -19.28
CA MET A 1 -26.49 -19.66 -20.44
C MET A 1 -26.74 -18.52 -21.40
N ILE A 2 -25.83 -17.55 -21.43
CA ILE A 2 -25.76 -16.59 -22.54
C ILE A 2 -25.16 -17.37 -23.73
N ASP A 3 -25.83 -17.38 -24.88
CA ASP A 3 -25.38 -18.12 -26.07
C ASP A 3 -23.89 -17.86 -26.33
N GLY A 4 -23.05 -18.89 -26.17
CA GLY A 4 -21.62 -18.85 -26.47
C GLY A 4 -20.65 -18.40 -25.35
N VAL A 5 -21.11 -18.06 -24.13
CA VAL A 5 -20.23 -17.63 -23.02
C VAL A 5 -20.03 -18.76 -22.01
N LYS A 6 -18.80 -19.28 -21.89
CA LYS A 6 -18.44 -20.31 -20.90
C LYS A 6 -17.68 -19.67 -19.74
N VAL A 7 -18.31 -19.61 -18.57
CA VAL A 7 -17.66 -19.21 -17.31
C VAL A 7 -17.29 -20.47 -16.52
N GLU A 8 -16.02 -20.62 -16.18
CA GLU A 8 -15.46 -21.76 -15.46
C GLU A 8 -14.89 -21.25 -14.13
N ILE A 9 -15.46 -21.71 -13.03
CA ILE A 9 -14.98 -21.41 -11.68
C ILE A 9 -14.27 -22.66 -11.16
N ASP A 10 -13.10 -22.47 -10.56
CA ASP A 10 -12.35 -23.51 -9.86
C ASP A 10 -13.29 -24.29 -8.92
N PRO A 11 -13.36 -25.63 -8.99
CA PRO A 11 -14.22 -26.43 -8.13
C PRO A 11 -14.06 -26.11 -6.64
N LEU A 12 -12.83 -25.84 -6.18
CA LEU A 12 -12.55 -25.48 -4.80
C LEU A 12 -13.21 -24.14 -4.43
N VAL A 13 -13.13 -23.14 -5.32
CA VAL A 13 -13.76 -21.83 -5.11
C VAL A 13 -15.27 -21.97 -5.07
N LYS A 14 -15.84 -22.76 -5.97
CA LYS A 14 -17.28 -23.00 -6.03
C LYS A 14 -17.80 -23.74 -4.80
N GLU A 15 -17.05 -24.73 -4.30
CA GLU A 15 -17.39 -25.50 -3.10
C GLU A 15 -17.32 -24.63 -1.84
N LYS A 16 -16.21 -23.91 -1.63
CA LYS A 16 -15.97 -23.16 -0.39
C LYS A 16 -16.66 -21.79 -0.33
N TYR A 17 -16.77 -21.12 -1.47
CA TYR A 17 -17.23 -19.73 -1.57
C TYR A 17 -18.51 -19.60 -2.42
N GLY A 18 -19.28 -20.69 -2.53
CA GLY A 18 -20.52 -20.73 -3.33
C GLY A 18 -21.55 -19.65 -2.99
N ILE A 19 -21.51 -19.09 -1.76
CA ILE A 19 -22.35 -17.96 -1.35
C ILE A 19 -22.12 -16.70 -2.22
N LEU A 20 -20.97 -16.54 -2.87
CA LEU A 20 -20.67 -15.35 -3.68
C LEU A 20 -21.27 -15.41 -5.09
N PHE A 21 -21.74 -16.59 -5.52
CA PHE A 21 -22.14 -16.87 -6.89
C PHE A 21 -23.63 -17.20 -7.00
N GLY A 22 -24.11 -17.42 -8.23
CA GLY A 22 -25.49 -17.77 -8.53
C GLY A 22 -26.42 -16.56 -8.66
N ASN A 23 -27.72 -16.85 -8.59
CA ASN A 23 -28.77 -15.83 -8.71
C ASN A 23 -28.95 -15.06 -7.40
N LYS A 24 -28.95 -13.74 -7.48
CA LYS A 24 -29.22 -12.81 -6.37
C LYS A 24 -30.42 -11.95 -6.69
N ASN A 25 -31.24 -11.64 -5.69
CA ASN A 25 -32.27 -10.63 -5.81
C ASN A 25 -31.66 -9.28 -5.40
N VAL A 26 -31.56 -8.37 -6.36
CA VAL A 26 -30.92 -7.06 -6.18
C VAL A 26 -31.79 -6.00 -6.81
N ASN A 27 -32.21 -5.03 -6.01
CA ASN A 27 -33.04 -3.90 -6.45
C ASN A 27 -34.33 -4.37 -7.18
N GLY A 28 -34.94 -5.45 -6.68
CA GLY A 28 -36.15 -6.06 -7.26
C GLY A 28 -35.92 -6.84 -8.55
N ARG A 29 -34.67 -7.17 -8.90
CA ARG A 29 -34.29 -7.93 -10.10
C ARG A 29 -33.50 -9.18 -9.73
N ILE A 30 -33.62 -10.22 -10.55
CA ILE A 30 -32.74 -11.39 -10.44
C ILE A 30 -31.50 -11.15 -11.30
N VAL A 31 -30.33 -11.10 -10.67
CA VAL A 31 -29.03 -10.94 -11.33
C VAL A 31 -28.19 -12.19 -11.05
N ASN A 32 -27.72 -12.86 -12.10
CA ASN A 32 -26.77 -13.96 -11.98
C ASN A 32 -25.33 -13.42 -12.00
N VAL A 33 -24.55 -13.72 -10.97
CA VAL A 33 -23.19 -13.19 -10.79
C VAL A 33 -22.26 -13.63 -11.93
N GLU A 34 -22.25 -14.93 -12.25
CA GLU A 34 -21.38 -15.50 -13.28
C GLU A 34 -21.71 -14.97 -14.67
N GLU A 35 -22.99 -14.86 -15.01
CA GLU A 35 -23.44 -14.33 -16.29
C GLU A 35 -23.05 -12.86 -16.46
N LEU A 36 -23.14 -12.05 -15.40
CA LEU A 36 -22.72 -10.65 -15.44
C LEU A 36 -21.19 -10.51 -15.58
N ILE A 37 -20.41 -11.30 -14.82
CA ILE A 37 -18.95 -11.35 -14.97
C ILE A 37 -18.57 -11.77 -16.40
N GLY A 38 -19.19 -12.84 -16.91
CA GLY A 38 -18.94 -13.36 -18.25
C GLY A 38 -19.24 -12.33 -19.34
N LYS A 39 -20.39 -11.65 -19.24
CA LYS A 39 -20.79 -10.60 -20.17
C LYS A 39 -19.82 -9.42 -20.18
N LEU A 40 -19.54 -8.83 -19.02
CA LEU A 40 -18.64 -7.67 -18.93
C LEU A 40 -17.21 -8.02 -19.36
N THR A 41 -16.74 -9.22 -19.01
CA THR A 41 -15.42 -9.70 -19.43
C THR A 41 -15.34 -9.81 -20.95
N LEU A 42 -16.35 -10.38 -21.62
CA LEU A 42 -16.35 -10.47 -23.08
C LEU A 42 -16.43 -9.12 -23.77
N GLU A 43 -17.21 -8.19 -23.22
CA GLU A 43 -17.34 -6.83 -23.77
C GLU A 43 -16.04 -6.03 -23.66
N LEU A 44 -15.23 -6.25 -22.62
CA LEU A 44 -14.13 -5.35 -22.26
C LEU A 44 -12.73 -5.96 -22.32
N ARG A 45 -12.57 -7.29 -22.41
CA ARG A 45 -11.25 -7.96 -22.37
C ARG A 45 -10.29 -7.44 -23.42
N ASP A 46 -10.73 -7.29 -24.67
CA ASP A 46 -9.84 -6.84 -25.75
C ASP A 46 -9.43 -5.38 -25.55
N GLU A 47 -10.34 -4.55 -25.02
CA GLU A 47 -10.03 -3.17 -24.66
C GLU A 47 -9.03 -3.10 -23.50
N ILE A 48 -9.22 -3.92 -22.46
CA ILE A 48 -8.27 -4.07 -21.33
C ILE A 48 -6.89 -4.48 -21.83
N GLY A 49 -6.80 -5.53 -22.65
CA GLY A 49 -5.53 -5.99 -23.22
C GLY A 49 -4.85 -4.92 -24.06
N ARG A 50 -5.62 -4.17 -24.86
CA ARG A 50 -5.10 -3.04 -25.65
C ARG A 50 -4.54 -1.93 -24.76
N VAL A 51 -5.27 -1.47 -23.75
CA VAL A 51 -4.82 -0.34 -22.91
C VAL A 51 -3.60 -0.71 -22.05
N LEU A 52 -3.54 -1.94 -21.55
CA LEU A 52 -2.35 -2.46 -20.85
C LEU A 52 -1.14 -2.56 -21.78
N LEU A 53 -1.34 -2.98 -23.03
CA LEU A 53 -0.27 -2.99 -24.02
C LEU A 53 0.22 -1.57 -24.37
N GLU A 54 -0.67 -0.59 -24.48
CA GLU A 54 -0.28 0.82 -24.69
C GLU A 54 0.50 1.38 -23.49
N ARG A 55 0.08 1.04 -22.26
CA ARG A 55 0.83 1.35 -21.03
C ARG A 55 2.26 0.77 -21.11
N ARG A 56 2.40 -0.50 -21.50
CA ARG A 56 3.71 -1.15 -21.69
C ARG A 56 4.55 -0.46 -22.75
N LYS A 57 3.97 -0.13 -23.91
CA LYS A 57 4.66 0.60 -24.99
C LYS A 57 5.16 1.97 -24.53
N LEU A 58 4.39 2.69 -23.72
CA LEU A 58 4.79 3.97 -23.15
C LEU A 58 5.99 3.81 -22.19
N LEU A 59 5.93 2.80 -21.31
CA LEU A 59 7.02 2.49 -20.37
C LEU A 59 8.32 2.11 -21.10
N ASP A 60 8.23 1.32 -22.18
CA ASP A 60 9.37 0.88 -23.00
C ASP A 60 9.90 1.93 -23.97
N SER A 61 9.15 3.02 -24.17
CA SER A 61 9.54 4.10 -25.08
C SER A 61 10.84 4.77 -24.64
N ARG A 62 11.78 4.89 -25.58
CA ARG A 62 13.07 5.59 -25.41
C ARG A 62 13.00 7.10 -25.68
N LYS A 63 11.80 7.62 -25.94
CA LYS A 63 11.57 9.07 -26.04
C LYS A 63 11.85 9.72 -24.69
N ARG A 64 12.32 10.97 -24.75
CA ARG A 64 12.57 11.78 -23.55
C ARG A 64 11.31 11.89 -22.69
N VAL A 65 11.48 11.86 -21.37
CA VAL A 65 10.36 11.98 -20.41
C VAL A 65 9.49 13.21 -20.68
N GLU A 66 10.10 14.35 -21.01
CA GLU A 66 9.35 15.58 -21.31
C GLU A 66 8.49 15.46 -22.57
N GLU A 67 8.88 14.61 -23.52
CA GLU A 67 8.11 14.35 -24.75
C GLU A 67 6.98 13.36 -24.46
N LYS A 68 7.31 12.17 -23.94
CA LYS A 68 6.34 11.07 -23.78
C LYS A 68 5.38 11.26 -22.59
N TYR A 69 5.74 12.05 -21.59
CA TYR A 69 4.92 12.36 -20.41
C TYR A 69 4.46 13.84 -20.33
N SER A 70 4.46 14.58 -21.44
CA SER A 70 3.92 15.95 -21.55
C SER A 70 2.42 16.04 -21.19
N PHE A 71 1.89 17.23 -20.89
CA PHE A 71 0.42 17.39 -20.88
C PHE A 71 -0.16 17.14 -22.28
N PRO A 72 -1.40 16.64 -22.41
CA PRO A 72 -2.05 16.53 -23.70
C PRO A 72 -2.08 17.86 -24.45
N PRO A 73 -1.95 17.86 -25.79
CA PRO A 73 -2.28 19.02 -26.61
C PRO A 73 -3.68 19.54 -26.29
N MET A 74 -3.82 20.86 -26.26
CA MET A 74 -5.08 21.53 -25.89
C MET A 74 -6.26 21.18 -26.82
N ASP A 75 -5.98 20.85 -28.07
CA ASP A 75 -6.94 20.48 -29.11
C ASP A 75 -7.17 18.96 -29.21
N GLU A 76 -6.44 18.14 -28.45
CA GLU A 76 -6.66 16.69 -28.39
C GLU A 76 -8.07 16.40 -27.86
N ARG A 77 -8.80 15.49 -28.52
CA ARG A 77 -10.22 15.22 -28.27
C ARG A 77 -10.40 13.92 -27.51
N TYR A 78 -11.28 13.95 -26.52
CA TYR A 78 -11.70 12.81 -25.72
C TYR A 78 -13.20 12.59 -25.85
N VAL A 79 -13.61 11.32 -25.88
CA VAL A 79 -15.00 10.90 -25.93
C VAL A 79 -15.43 10.42 -24.56
N HIS A 80 -16.53 10.95 -24.04
CA HIS A 80 -17.08 10.45 -22.79
C HIS A 80 -17.64 9.04 -23.02
N PRO A 81 -17.20 8.03 -22.25
CA PRO A 81 -17.55 6.63 -22.53
C PRO A 81 -19.06 6.33 -22.41
N ILE A 82 -19.79 7.18 -21.67
CA ILE A 82 -21.23 6.97 -21.40
C ILE A 82 -22.15 7.89 -22.21
N THR A 83 -21.79 9.16 -22.39
CA THR A 83 -22.68 10.15 -23.02
C THR A 83 -22.37 10.30 -24.51
N GLY A 84 -21.23 9.80 -24.98
CA GLY A 84 -20.74 10.00 -26.34
C GLY A 84 -20.28 11.44 -26.63
N GLU A 85 -20.32 12.31 -25.62
CA GLU A 85 -19.89 13.70 -25.73
C GLU A 85 -18.40 13.78 -26.10
N VAL A 86 -18.06 14.63 -27.06
CA VAL A 86 -16.67 14.85 -27.50
C VAL A 86 -16.23 16.23 -27.07
N ARG A 87 -15.14 16.31 -26.32
CA ARG A 87 -14.53 17.58 -25.90
C ARG A 87 -13.03 17.56 -26.13
N THR A 88 -12.47 18.71 -26.46
CA THR A 88 -11.02 18.93 -26.44
C THR A 88 -10.51 19.01 -25.00
N PHE A 89 -9.22 18.77 -24.78
CA PHE A 89 -8.61 18.96 -23.45
C PHE A 89 -8.86 20.37 -22.90
N ARG A 90 -8.74 21.39 -23.74
CA ARG A 90 -9.05 22.79 -23.41
C ARG A 90 -10.50 22.97 -22.94
N GLU A 91 -11.47 22.38 -23.64
CA GLU A 91 -12.89 22.48 -23.27
C GLU A 91 -13.19 21.78 -21.94
N ILE A 92 -12.52 20.67 -21.65
CA ILE A 92 -12.63 19.98 -20.36
C ILE A 92 -12.10 20.88 -19.23
N LEU A 93 -10.90 21.47 -19.40
CA LEU A 93 -10.33 22.40 -18.43
C LEU A 93 -11.21 23.65 -18.25
N GLN A 94 -11.70 24.24 -19.35
CA GLN A 94 -12.57 25.40 -19.30
C GLN A 94 -13.87 25.09 -18.55
N GLY A 95 -14.48 23.95 -18.80
CA GLY A 95 -15.68 23.52 -18.10
C GLY A 95 -15.50 23.34 -16.58
N LEU A 96 -14.31 22.92 -16.17
CA LEU A 96 -13.93 22.80 -14.76
C LEU A 96 -13.77 24.19 -14.11
N ILE A 97 -13.11 25.11 -14.81
CA ILE A 97 -12.96 26.51 -14.38
C ILE A 97 -14.32 27.21 -14.27
N ASP A 98 -15.19 27.02 -15.28
CA ASP A 98 -16.54 27.59 -15.30
C ASP A 98 -17.36 27.09 -14.11
N ASN A 99 -17.24 25.81 -13.73
CA ASN A 99 -17.90 25.31 -12.53
C ASN A 99 -17.35 25.96 -11.25
N PHE A 100 -16.03 26.05 -11.12
CA PHE A 100 -15.37 26.61 -9.94
C PHE A 100 -15.72 28.08 -9.70
N LEU A 101 -15.80 28.86 -10.78
CA LEU A 101 -16.10 30.29 -10.76
C LEU A 101 -17.60 30.59 -10.88
N ASP A 102 -18.45 29.56 -10.87
CA ASP A 102 -19.89 29.63 -11.02
C ASP A 102 -20.35 30.42 -12.26
N ARG A 103 -19.64 30.22 -13.38
CA ARG A 103 -19.98 30.78 -14.68
C ARG A 103 -20.97 29.85 -15.38
N ASP A 104 -22.07 30.41 -15.86
CA ASP A 104 -23.02 29.66 -16.67
C ASP A 104 -22.47 29.50 -18.10
N SER A 105 -22.29 28.25 -18.53
CA SER A 105 -21.58 27.89 -19.76
C SER A 105 -21.96 26.47 -20.17
N PRO A 106 -22.12 26.18 -21.49
CA PRO A 106 -22.39 24.82 -21.95
C PRO A 106 -21.22 23.85 -21.69
N LEU A 107 -20.01 24.38 -21.46
CA LEU A 107 -18.85 23.57 -21.10
C LEU A 107 -18.84 23.21 -19.62
N ARG A 108 -19.57 23.93 -18.76
CA ARG A 108 -19.59 23.69 -17.31
C ARG A 108 -19.88 22.22 -17.02
N TRP A 109 -19.03 21.59 -16.21
CA TRP A 109 -19.28 20.25 -15.69
C TRP A 109 -18.87 20.18 -14.22
N LYS A 110 -19.52 19.30 -13.47
CA LYS A 110 -19.23 19.05 -12.05
C LYS A 110 -19.39 17.58 -11.74
N LEU A 111 -18.84 17.16 -10.61
CA LEU A 111 -19.06 15.82 -10.10
C LEU A 111 -20.49 15.65 -9.55
N ASN A 112 -21.01 14.43 -9.65
CA ASN A 112 -22.21 13.95 -9.00
C ASN A 112 -23.50 14.69 -9.40
N GLU A 113 -23.64 15.05 -10.69
CA GLU A 113 -24.81 15.79 -11.21
C GLU A 113 -26.13 15.01 -11.13
N ASN A 114 -26.11 13.68 -11.30
CA ASN A 114 -27.32 12.84 -11.26
C ASN A 114 -27.79 12.54 -9.84
N LEU A 115 -26.86 12.43 -8.89
CA LEU A 115 -27.13 12.15 -7.48
C LEU A 115 -25.98 12.74 -6.65
N PRO A 116 -26.22 13.72 -5.76
CA PRO A 116 -25.18 14.30 -4.90
C PRO A 116 -24.45 13.25 -4.05
N VAL A 117 -23.24 13.60 -3.60
CA VAL A 117 -22.46 12.74 -2.69
C VAL A 117 -23.23 12.55 -1.38
N PRO A 118 -23.45 11.30 -0.92
CA PRO A 118 -24.06 11.07 0.39
C PRO A 118 -23.21 11.59 1.54
N LYS A 119 -23.86 12.19 2.55
CA LYS A 119 -23.17 12.80 3.72
C LYS A 119 -22.29 11.83 4.50
N GLU A 120 -22.56 10.54 4.44
CA GLU A 120 -21.80 9.51 5.15
C GLU A 120 -20.40 9.28 4.55
N VAL A 121 -20.18 9.60 3.28
CA VAL A 121 -18.87 9.48 2.59
C VAL A 121 -18.23 10.82 2.26
N GLU A 122 -18.97 11.91 2.37
CA GLU A 122 -18.50 13.27 2.09
C GLU A 122 -17.50 13.74 3.17
N PRO A 123 -16.25 14.08 2.81
CA PRO A 123 -15.21 14.44 3.80
C PRO A 123 -15.56 15.63 4.70
N SER A 124 -16.27 16.63 4.18
CA SER A 124 -16.70 17.81 4.95
C SER A 124 -17.75 17.48 6.01
N SER A 125 -18.68 16.58 5.68
CA SER A 125 -19.76 16.11 6.57
C SER A 125 -19.27 15.08 7.60
N ARG A 126 -18.29 14.24 7.23
CA ARG A 126 -17.76 13.18 8.09
C ARG A 126 -16.22 13.19 8.17
N PRO A 127 -15.62 14.21 8.83
CA PRO A 127 -14.17 14.32 8.93
C PRO A 127 -13.54 13.21 9.78
N GLY A 128 -12.28 12.91 9.51
CA GLY A 128 -11.47 11.96 10.27
C GLY A 128 -10.76 10.96 9.39
N LEU A 129 -10.14 9.97 10.03
CA LEU A 129 -9.34 8.97 9.33
C LEU A 129 -10.23 7.95 8.61
N GLU A 130 -9.73 7.38 7.53
CA GLU A 130 -10.21 6.13 6.94
C GLU A 130 -9.16 5.06 7.25
N ILE A 131 -9.57 3.94 7.83
CA ILE A 131 -8.65 2.84 8.12
C ILE A 131 -8.58 1.88 6.93
N THR A 132 -7.38 1.49 6.54
CA THR A 132 -7.17 0.52 5.45
C THR A 132 -6.70 -0.84 5.96
N GLY A 133 -6.93 -1.87 5.16
CA GLY A 133 -6.40 -3.21 5.36
C GLY A 133 -7.46 -4.32 5.26
N PRO A 134 -7.03 -5.59 5.24
CA PRO A 134 -7.89 -6.75 5.01
C PRO A 134 -9.09 -6.91 5.94
N TRP A 135 -10.16 -7.54 5.40
CA TRP A 135 -11.23 -8.14 6.22
C TRP A 135 -11.11 -9.66 6.38
N ASN A 136 -9.98 -10.23 5.95
CA ASN A 136 -9.55 -11.55 6.33
C ASN A 136 -8.16 -11.48 7.00
N PRO A 137 -8.03 -11.88 8.28
CA PRO A 137 -9.03 -12.54 9.14
C PRO A 137 -10.09 -11.58 9.72
N LEU A 138 -11.26 -12.13 10.09
CA LEU A 138 -12.41 -11.40 10.65
C LEU A 138 -12.07 -10.57 11.91
N ASP A 139 -11.11 -11.00 12.74
CA ASP A 139 -10.73 -10.23 13.93
C ASP A 139 -10.08 -8.89 13.60
N MET A 140 -9.54 -8.75 12.38
CA MET A 140 -9.02 -7.49 11.90
C MET A 140 -10.14 -6.57 11.42
N ALA A 141 -11.11 -7.11 10.66
CA ALA A 141 -12.31 -6.37 10.24
C ALA A 141 -13.05 -5.77 11.44
N ILE A 142 -13.30 -6.58 12.48
CA ILE A 142 -13.99 -6.12 13.71
C ILE A 142 -13.22 -4.99 14.40
N LYS A 143 -11.88 -5.05 14.45
CA LYS A 143 -11.05 -3.98 15.04
C LYS A 143 -11.14 -2.69 14.23
N GLN A 144 -11.12 -2.79 12.90
CA GLN A 144 -11.25 -1.64 12.02
C GLN A 144 -12.63 -0.96 12.19
N ILE A 145 -13.71 -1.75 12.23
CA ILE A 145 -15.08 -1.23 12.45
C ILE A 145 -15.19 -0.54 13.83
N ASN A 146 -14.54 -1.12 14.85
CA ASN A 146 -14.52 -0.56 16.19
C ASN A 146 -13.65 0.70 16.32
N ALA A 147 -12.65 0.91 15.46
CA ALA A 147 -11.78 2.08 15.51
C ALA A 147 -12.58 3.39 15.32
N ASP A 148 -12.16 4.49 15.94
CA ASP A 148 -12.81 5.80 15.77
C ASP A 148 -12.45 6.42 14.41
N VAL A 149 -13.00 5.87 13.33
CA VAL A 149 -12.71 6.28 11.96
C VAL A 149 -13.99 6.67 11.22
N SER A 150 -13.84 7.52 10.22
CA SER A 150 -14.93 7.98 9.35
C SER A 150 -15.38 6.85 8.41
N ALA A 151 -14.43 6.11 7.83
CA ALA A 151 -14.67 5.01 6.92
C ALA A 151 -13.67 3.87 7.15
N THR A 152 -14.04 2.68 6.69
CA THR A 152 -13.16 1.52 6.55
C THR A 152 -13.00 1.23 5.07
N MET A 153 -11.77 0.98 4.63
CA MET A 153 -11.53 0.34 3.34
C MET A 153 -11.81 -1.16 3.52
N GLY A 154 -13.09 -1.50 3.46
CA GLY A 154 -13.62 -2.70 4.10
C GLY A 154 -14.33 -3.62 3.13
N PRO A 155 -13.59 -4.40 2.32
CA PRO A 155 -12.17 -4.72 2.38
C PRO A 155 -11.27 -3.90 1.43
N ASP A 156 -9.97 -4.22 1.54
CA ASP A 156 -8.89 -3.71 0.70
C ASP A 156 -8.35 -4.79 -0.26
N ASP A 157 -9.13 -5.24 -1.24
CA ASP A 157 -8.82 -6.41 -2.08
C ASP A 157 -7.70 -6.17 -3.13
N GLU A 158 -6.78 -5.23 -2.85
CA GLU A 158 -5.63 -4.88 -3.68
C GLU A 158 -4.28 -5.02 -2.92
N ASP A 159 -3.60 -3.92 -2.58
CA ASP A 159 -2.20 -3.99 -2.10
C ASP A 159 -2.04 -4.55 -0.68
N ALA A 160 -3.08 -4.50 0.16
CA ALA A 160 -2.98 -4.89 1.56
C ALA A 160 -3.80 -6.14 1.94
N ALA A 161 -4.85 -6.49 1.20
CA ALA A 161 -5.69 -7.66 1.52
C ALA A 161 -5.36 -8.88 0.63
N PRO A 162 -5.96 -10.02 0.94
CA PRO A 162 -5.31 -11.31 0.79
C PRO A 162 -5.19 -11.76 -0.66
N PRO A 163 -4.25 -12.68 -0.91
CA PRO A 163 -3.88 -13.08 -2.26
C PRO A 163 -5.01 -13.78 -3.01
N ASP A 164 -5.00 -13.63 -4.33
CA ASP A 164 -5.77 -14.44 -5.28
C ASP A 164 -5.20 -15.86 -5.46
N TYR A 165 -4.06 -16.16 -4.83
CA TYR A 165 -3.40 -17.46 -4.80
C TYR A 165 -3.49 -18.12 -3.41
N ILE A 166 -3.21 -19.42 -3.37
CA ILE A 166 -3.06 -20.16 -2.11
C ILE A 166 -1.65 -19.90 -1.57
N PRO A 167 -1.48 -19.34 -0.36
CA PRO A 167 -0.16 -19.12 0.23
C PRO A 167 0.66 -20.42 0.29
N TYR A 168 1.99 -20.30 0.12
CA TYR A 168 2.86 -21.47 0.09
C TYR A 168 2.71 -22.29 1.38
N GLY A 169 2.59 -23.62 1.24
CA GLY A 169 2.61 -24.53 2.39
C GLY A 169 1.36 -24.45 3.26
N SER A 170 0.34 -23.69 2.81
CA SER A 170 -0.97 -23.71 3.45
C SER A 170 -1.55 -25.12 3.37
N GLN A 171 -1.78 -25.72 4.54
CA GLN A 171 -2.45 -27.02 4.64
C GLN A 171 -3.93 -26.91 4.24
N GLU A 172 -4.52 -25.76 4.52
CA GLU A 172 -5.86 -25.41 4.10
C GLU A 172 -5.78 -24.73 2.74
N ARG A 173 -6.45 -25.31 1.72
CA ARG A 173 -6.59 -24.67 0.40
C ARG A 173 -7.62 -23.56 0.48
N GLU A 174 -7.31 -22.50 1.20
CA GLU A 174 -8.12 -21.28 1.27
C GLU A 174 -7.48 -20.20 0.42
N ILE A 175 -8.31 -19.51 -0.36
CA ILE A 175 -7.90 -18.36 -1.16
C ILE A 175 -8.40 -17.14 -0.41
N GLY A 176 -7.47 -16.39 0.16
CA GLY A 176 -7.84 -15.37 1.11
C GLY A 176 -8.68 -14.27 0.46
N LEU A 177 -8.47 -13.93 -0.82
CA LEU A 177 -9.28 -12.93 -1.56
C LEU A 177 -10.77 -13.28 -1.53
N TYR A 178 -11.12 -14.53 -1.85
CA TYR A 178 -12.51 -14.99 -1.80
C TYR A 178 -13.06 -15.02 -0.37
N LEU A 179 -12.23 -15.38 0.61
CA LEU A 179 -12.63 -15.34 2.01
C LEU A 179 -12.89 -13.91 2.52
N SER A 180 -12.12 -12.91 2.04
CA SER A 180 -12.34 -11.48 2.28
C SER A 180 -13.75 -11.05 1.86
N ARG A 181 -14.15 -11.40 0.64
CA ARG A 181 -15.48 -11.12 0.07
C ARG A 181 -16.62 -11.81 0.84
N VAL A 182 -16.42 -13.06 1.28
CA VAL A 182 -17.39 -13.77 2.13
C VAL A 182 -17.54 -13.09 3.49
N ASN A 183 -16.41 -12.68 4.09
CA ASN A 183 -16.40 -11.99 5.38
C ASN A 183 -17.10 -10.63 5.30
N GLU A 184 -16.83 -9.87 4.24
CA GLU A 184 -17.52 -8.62 3.93
C GLU A 184 -19.03 -8.82 3.88
N HIS A 185 -19.50 -9.76 3.06
CA HIS A 185 -20.92 -10.04 2.94
C HIS A 185 -21.58 -10.34 4.28
N LYS A 186 -20.97 -11.24 5.07
CA LYS A 186 -21.50 -11.64 6.39
C LYS A 186 -21.53 -10.48 7.39
N ILE A 187 -20.53 -9.60 7.37
CA ILE A 187 -20.50 -8.42 8.24
C ILE A 187 -21.57 -7.39 7.81
N LEU A 188 -21.65 -7.10 6.51
CA LEU A 188 -22.61 -6.13 5.97
C LEU A 188 -24.06 -6.63 6.07
N SER A 189 -24.30 -7.94 5.95
CA SER A 189 -25.62 -8.53 6.16
C SER A 189 -26.05 -8.56 7.64
N GLY A 190 -25.07 -8.44 8.56
CA GLY A 190 -25.27 -8.54 10.01
C GLY A 190 -25.27 -9.99 10.52
N GLU A 191 -24.89 -10.96 9.69
CA GLU A 191 -24.72 -12.36 10.08
C GLU A 191 -23.55 -12.57 11.04
N VAL A 192 -22.48 -11.76 10.90
CA VAL A 192 -21.31 -11.81 11.78
C VAL A 192 -21.11 -10.46 12.46
N THR A 193 -21.35 -10.44 13.77
CA THR A 193 -21.03 -9.30 14.65
C THR A 193 -20.11 -9.69 15.80
N GLU A 194 -19.95 -10.98 16.05
CA GLU A 194 -18.97 -11.53 16.99
C GLU A 194 -18.32 -12.80 16.42
N ILE A 195 -17.10 -13.08 16.88
CA ILE A 195 -16.37 -14.32 16.58
C ILE A 195 -15.56 -14.75 17.81
N GLU A 196 -15.24 -16.05 17.86
CA GLU A 196 -14.22 -16.59 18.74
C GLU A 196 -13.13 -17.24 17.90
N ILE A 197 -11.87 -16.85 18.13
CA ILE A 197 -10.72 -17.39 17.40
C ILE A 197 -9.64 -17.86 18.36
N GLN A 198 -9.03 -19.01 18.07
CA GLN A 198 -7.83 -19.45 18.77
C GLN A 198 -6.65 -18.61 18.28
N LYS A 199 -6.05 -17.78 19.15
CA LYS A 199 -4.93 -16.91 18.79
C LYS A 199 -3.82 -17.03 19.82
N LYS A 200 -2.65 -17.50 19.36
CA LYS A 200 -1.48 -17.76 20.22
C LYS A 200 -1.83 -18.70 21.39
N GLY A 201 -2.56 -19.78 21.12
CA GLY A 201 -2.91 -20.78 22.12
C GLY A 201 -4.01 -20.39 23.11
N ASP A 202 -4.56 -19.18 23.03
CA ASP A 202 -5.69 -18.75 23.85
C ASP A 202 -6.93 -18.50 22.97
N LEU A 203 -8.13 -18.86 23.46
CA LEU A 203 -9.39 -18.52 22.82
C LEU A 203 -9.69 -17.03 23.07
N ARG A 204 -9.90 -16.26 21.99
CA ARG A 204 -10.18 -14.82 22.07
C ARG A 204 -11.51 -14.50 21.40
N ARG A 205 -12.39 -13.83 22.13
CA ARG A 205 -13.66 -13.30 21.62
C ARG A 205 -13.48 -11.88 21.12
N TYR A 206 -14.01 -11.60 19.93
CA TYR A 206 -14.04 -10.28 19.30
C TYR A 206 -15.49 -9.95 18.93
N GLU A 207 -15.92 -8.73 19.26
CA GLU A 207 -17.29 -8.26 19.04
C GLU A 207 -17.25 -6.85 18.46
N ILE A 208 -18.16 -6.55 17.52
CA ILE A 208 -18.42 -5.19 17.05
C ILE A 208 -19.19 -4.45 18.15
N LYS A 209 -18.52 -3.51 18.81
CA LYS A 209 -19.01 -2.82 20.00
C LYS A 209 -19.97 -1.67 19.69
N LYS A 210 -20.02 -1.22 18.44
CA LYS A 210 -20.82 -0.09 17.99
C LYS A 210 -22.15 -0.57 17.41
N PRO A 211 -23.26 0.13 17.66
CA PRO A 211 -24.51 -0.13 16.93
C PRO A 211 -24.30 0.14 15.43
N VAL A 212 -25.03 -0.57 14.58
CA VAL A 212 -24.87 -0.54 13.11
C VAL A 212 -24.92 0.89 12.54
N GLN A 213 -25.75 1.77 13.11
CA GLN A 213 -25.88 3.17 12.68
C GLN A 213 -24.63 4.03 12.94
N GLN A 214 -23.73 3.56 13.82
CA GLN A 214 -22.47 4.23 14.15
C GLN A 214 -21.26 3.54 13.50
N TRP A 215 -21.48 2.52 12.67
CA TRP A 215 -20.37 1.91 11.94
C TRP A 215 -19.70 2.95 11.04
N PRO A 216 -18.37 2.87 10.85
CA PRO A 216 -17.72 3.57 9.77
C PRO A 216 -18.31 3.13 8.44
N THR A 217 -18.34 4.04 7.46
CA THR A 217 -18.82 3.69 6.12
C THR A 217 -17.85 2.71 5.48
N SER A 218 -18.35 1.61 4.90
CA SER A 218 -17.51 0.66 4.16
C SER A 218 -17.29 1.15 2.75
N ILE A 219 -16.03 1.17 2.31
CA ILE A 219 -15.62 1.51 0.95
C ILE A 219 -14.72 0.37 0.45
N HIS A 220 -15.15 -0.37 -0.55
CA HIS A 220 -14.45 -1.54 -1.06
C HIS A 220 -13.31 -1.13 -2.02
N ARG A 221 -12.04 -1.41 -1.74
CA ARG A 221 -10.95 -1.17 -2.72
C ARG A 221 -10.80 -2.38 -3.62
N VAL A 222 -11.00 -2.17 -4.92
CA VAL A 222 -10.92 -3.23 -5.94
C VAL A 222 -9.48 -3.46 -6.41
N PRO A 223 -9.15 -4.64 -6.97
CA PRO A 223 -7.88 -4.88 -7.66
C PRO A 223 -7.63 -3.90 -8.81
N GLY A 224 -6.36 -3.58 -9.08
CA GLY A 224 -5.97 -2.83 -10.27
C GLY A 224 -6.29 -3.57 -11.57
N ILE A 225 -6.50 -2.81 -12.66
CA ILE A 225 -6.88 -3.34 -14.00
C ILE A 225 -5.87 -4.35 -14.59
N HIS A 226 -4.63 -4.34 -14.09
CA HIS A 226 -3.53 -5.20 -14.52
C HIS A 226 -3.52 -6.60 -13.83
N LEU A 227 -4.44 -6.85 -12.90
CA LEU A 227 -4.55 -8.12 -12.17
C LEU A 227 -5.62 -9.03 -12.79
N LEU A 228 -5.32 -10.33 -12.83
CA LEU A 228 -6.23 -11.39 -13.30
C LEU A 228 -6.67 -12.26 -12.12
N ASP A 229 -7.85 -12.87 -12.23
CA ASP A 229 -8.30 -13.93 -11.34
C ASP A 229 -8.06 -15.29 -12.03
N PHE A 230 -7.12 -16.08 -11.51
CA PHE A 230 -6.76 -17.38 -12.09
C PHE A 230 -7.75 -18.51 -11.76
N HIS A 231 -8.64 -18.30 -10.79
CA HIS A 231 -9.66 -19.27 -10.37
C HIS A 231 -10.99 -19.09 -11.10
N LEU A 232 -11.19 -17.97 -11.81
CA LEU A 232 -12.35 -17.73 -12.66
C LEU A 232 -11.91 -17.47 -14.10
N LYS A 233 -12.32 -18.33 -15.02
CA LYS A 233 -12.00 -18.23 -16.44
C LYS A 233 -13.26 -17.95 -17.26
N VAL A 234 -13.14 -17.04 -18.23
CA VAL A 234 -14.16 -16.80 -19.26
C VAL A 234 -13.60 -17.23 -20.60
N ASN A 235 -14.23 -18.24 -21.20
CA ASN A 235 -13.80 -18.90 -22.43
C ASN A 235 -12.36 -19.44 -22.34
N GLY A 236 -12.02 -20.06 -21.20
CA GLY A 236 -10.71 -20.69 -20.96
C GLY A 236 -9.57 -19.75 -20.56
N VAL A 237 -9.78 -18.44 -20.58
CA VAL A 237 -8.78 -17.42 -20.20
C VAL A 237 -9.16 -16.79 -18.85
N PRO A 238 -8.20 -16.56 -17.93
CA PRO A 238 -8.46 -15.85 -16.67
C PRO A 238 -9.25 -14.56 -16.86
N ALA A 239 -10.18 -14.28 -15.95
CA ALA A 239 -10.98 -13.05 -15.98
C ALA A 239 -10.18 -11.87 -15.40
N PRO A 240 -10.40 -10.63 -15.86
CA PRO A 240 -9.87 -9.45 -15.18
C PRO A 240 -10.39 -9.38 -13.74
N SER A 241 -9.47 -9.37 -12.76
CA SER A 241 -9.83 -9.44 -11.34
C SER A 241 -10.72 -8.28 -10.92
N ILE A 242 -10.45 -7.09 -11.48
CA ILE A 242 -11.27 -5.88 -11.28
C ILE A 242 -12.75 -6.08 -11.64
N ILE A 243 -13.08 -6.81 -12.71
CA ILE A 243 -14.49 -7.07 -13.11
C ILE A 243 -15.14 -8.04 -12.12
N VAL A 244 -14.42 -9.12 -11.78
CA VAL A 244 -14.89 -10.14 -10.83
C VAL A 244 -15.26 -9.47 -9.50
N ASP A 245 -14.36 -8.64 -9.00
CA ASP A 245 -14.48 -8.00 -7.71
C ASP A 245 -15.61 -6.96 -7.64
N TYR A 246 -15.65 -6.04 -8.61
CA TYR A 246 -16.74 -5.08 -8.76
C TYR A 246 -18.11 -5.77 -8.80
N VAL A 247 -18.25 -6.85 -9.56
CA VAL A 247 -19.52 -7.57 -9.71
C VAL A 247 -19.89 -8.31 -8.43
N ILE A 248 -18.96 -9.05 -7.82
CA ILE A 248 -19.24 -9.80 -6.58
C ILE A 248 -19.72 -8.85 -5.49
N HIS A 249 -18.99 -7.77 -5.22
CA HIS A 249 -19.39 -6.81 -4.18
C HIS A 249 -20.73 -6.15 -4.51
N ALA A 250 -20.86 -5.59 -5.72
CA ALA A 250 -22.08 -4.86 -6.08
C ALA A 250 -23.33 -5.74 -6.07
N VAL A 251 -23.24 -7.02 -6.44
CA VAL A 251 -24.42 -7.91 -6.50
C VAL A 251 -24.70 -8.54 -5.13
N ASN A 252 -23.69 -8.93 -4.35
CA ASN A 252 -23.92 -9.56 -3.05
C ASN A 252 -24.27 -8.56 -1.95
N ASP A 253 -23.71 -7.34 -1.99
CA ASP A 253 -23.77 -6.42 -0.86
C ASP A 253 -24.72 -5.24 -1.05
N PHE A 254 -25.34 -5.10 -2.22
CA PHE A 254 -26.34 -4.07 -2.48
C PHE A 254 -27.49 -4.09 -1.46
N GLU A 255 -28.16 -5.23 -1.25
CA GLU A 255 -29.29 -5.32 -0.34
C GLU A 255 -28.90 -5.09 1.14
N PRO A 256 -27.81 -5.70 1.66
CA PRO A 256 -27.26 -5.33 2.96
C PRO A 256 -27.00 -3.83 3.14
N LEU A 257 -26.33 -3.17 2.18
CA LEU A 257 -26.00 -1.74 2.24
C LEU A 257 -27.26 -0.88 2.13
N ARG A 258 -28.18 -1.24 1.23
CA ARG A 258 -29.40 -0.46 0.97
C ARG A 258 -30.34 -0.45 2.16
N ARG A 259 -30.45 -1.57 2.90
CA ARG A 259 -31.21 -1.65 4.17
C ARG A 259 -30.71 -0.67 5.22
N ARG A 260 -29.45 -0.24 5.14
CA ARG A 260 -28.82 0.75 6.05
C ARG A 260 -28.87 2.18 5.52
N GLY A 261 -29.48 2.40 4.35
CA GLY A 261 -29.55 3.71 3.69
C GLY A 261 -28.29 4.08 2.90
N SER A 262 -27.34 3.15 2.75
CA SER A 262 -26.08 3.36 2.03
C SER A 262 -26.23 3.12 0.52
N LEU A 263 -25.27 3.64 -0.24
CA LEU A 263 -24.97 3.20 -1.61
C LEU A 263 -23.83 2.18 -1.61
N ILE A 264 -23.46 1.70 -2.79
CA ILE A 264 -22.22 0.94 -2.98
C ILE A 264 -21.07 1.94 -3.17
N TYR A 265 -19.98 1.75 -2.41
CA TYR A 265 -18.82 2.62 -2.44
C TYR A 265 -17.55 1.84 -2.79
N PHE A 266 -16.78 2.36 -3.74
CA PHE A 266 -15.49 1.77 -4.10
C PHE A 266 -14.31 2.73 -3.97
N TYR A 267 -13.14 2.16 -3.75
CA TYR A 267 -11.85 2.79 -4.05
C TYR A 267 -11.28 2.21 -5.34
N GLN A 268 -11.01 3.06 -6.34
CA GLN A 268 -10.41 2.68 -7.62
C GLN A 268 -8.89 2.98 -7.62
N PRO A 269 -8.01 1.96 -7.67
CA PRO A 269 -6.55 2.15 -7.68
C PRO A 269 -5.94 2.20 -9.10
N LYS A 270 -4.69 2.67 -9.15
CA LYS A 270 -3.68 2.46 -10.22
C LYS A 270 -4.12 2.69 -11.69
N VAL A 271 -5.04 3.62 -11.92
CA VAL A 271 -5.41 4.08 -13.28
C VAL A 271 -4.39 5.09 -13.79
N GLN A 272 -3.92 4.94 -15.03
CA GLN A 272 -2.84 5.74 -15.61
C GLN A 272 -3.26 6.59 -16.81
N SER A 273 -4.36 6.26 -17.51
CA SER A 273 -4.76 6.96 -18.74
C SER A 273 -6.27 7.17 -18.88
N PRO A 274 -6.72 8.05 -19.81
CA PRO A 274 -8.14 8.21 -20.14
C PRO A 274 -8.81 6.94 -20.66
N GLU A 275 -8.09 6.10 -21.41
CA GLU A 275 -8.62 4.85 -21.96
C GLU A 275 -8.88 3.82 -20.85
N GLU A 276 -7.98 3.74 -19.87
CA GLU A 276 -8.22 2.93 -18.68
C GLU A 276 -9.41 3.47 -17.88
N ALA A 277 -9.51 4.79 -17.68
CA ALA A 277 -10.66 5.42 -17.04
C ALA A 277 -11.97 5.15 -17.79
N SER A 278 -11.93 5.10 -19.12
CA SER A 278 -13.06 4.72 -19.98
C SER A 278 -13.50 3.28 -19.73
N VAL A 279 -12.57 2.33 -19.61
CA VAL A 279 -12.89 0.94 -19.23
C VAL A 279 -13.58 0.90 -17.88
N ILE A 280 -13.04 1.60 -16.86
CA ILE A 280 -13.65 1.64 -15.53
C ILE A 280 -15.08 2.22 -15.58
N ALA A 281 -15.28 3.32 -16.30
CA ALA A 281 -16.62 3.91 -16.45
C ALA A 281 -17.62 2.94 -17.10
N LYS A 282 -17.18 2.15 -18.09
CA LYS A 282 -18.01 1.11 -18.73
C LYS A 282 -18.35 -0.02 -17.78
N ILE A 283 -17.42 -0.46 -16.91
CA ILE A 283 -17.67 -1.46 -15.86
C ILE A 283 -18.74 -0.93 -14.89
N LEU A 284 -18.52 0.25 -14.31
CA LEU A 284 -19.43 0.88 -13.35
C LEU A 284 -20.84 1.01 -13.94
N TRP A 285 -20.95 1.54 -15.16
CA TRP A 285 -22.24 1.70 -15.83
C TRP A 285 -22.88 0.37 -16.24
N GLY A 286 -22.07 -0.61 -16.65
CA GLY A 286 -22.53 -1.96 -16.95
C GLY A 286 -23.21 -2.61 -15.75
N ILE A 287 -22.60 -2.48 -14.57
CA ILE A 287 -23.12 -3.01 -13.30
C ILE A 287 -24.38 -2.25 -12.88
N GLU A 288 -24.35 -0.91 -12.85
CA GLU A 288 -25.53 -0.13 -12.45
C GLU A 288 -26.75 -0.43 -13.32
N ARG A 289 -26.58 -0.59 -14.64
CA ARG A 289 -27.66 -1.00 -15.54
C ARG A 289 -28.17 -2.40 -15.23
N ALA A 290 -27.28 -3.35 -14.93
CA ALA A 290 -27.68 -4.70 -14.53
C ALA A 290 -28.51 -4.68 -13.24
N LEU A 291 -28.18 -3.78 -12.31
CA LEU A 291 -28.94 -3.53 -11.07
C LEU A 291 -30.17 -2.62 -11.28
N GLY A 292 -30.41 -2.14 -12.49
CA GLY A 292 -31.61 -1.37 -12.84
C GLY A 292 -31.55 0.14 -12.67
N ALA A 293 -30.37 0.73 -12.62
CA ALA A 293 -30.21 2.18 -12.69
C ALA A 293 -30.63 2.74 -14.05
N GLU A 294 -31.33 3.87 -14.05
CA GLU A 294 -31.69 4.62 -15.26
C GLU A 294 -30.62 5.64 -15.67
N LYS A 295 -29.83 6.13 -14.71
CA LYS A 295 -28.77 7.13 -14.90
C LYS A 295 -27.48 6.68 -14.22
N PRO A 296 -26.30 7.03 -14.76
CA PRO A 296 -25.04 6.68 -14.12
C PRO A 296 -24.85 7.41 -12.80
N GLY A 297 -24.21 6.73 -11.85
CA GLY A 297 -23.83 7.26 -10.54
C GLY A 297 -24.97 7.35 -9.54
N THR A 298 -26.08 6.61 -9.76
CA THR A 298 -27.23 6.62 -8.84
C THR A 298 -27.21 5.50 -7.81
N LEU A 299 -26.45 4.43 -8.05
CA LEU A 299 -26.32 3.28 -7.14
C LEU A 299 -24.89 3.10 -6.63
N ILE A 300 -23.89 3.49 -7.43
CA ILE A 300 -22.46 3.37 -7.11
C ILE A 300 -21.84 4.75 -6.98
N LYS A 301 -20.90 4.92 -6.04
CA LYS A 301 -19.96 6.05 -5.99
C LYS A 301 -18.54 5.55 -5.77
N ILE A 302 -17.55 6.32 -6.23
CA ILE A 302 -16.14 5.96 -6.11
C ILE A 302 -15.32 7.07 -5.46
N LYS A 303 -14.35 6.71 -4.64
CA LYS A 303 -13.13 7.49 -4.44
C LYS A 303 -12.05 6.86 -5.32
N ALA A 304 -11.11 7.65 -5.84
CA ALA A 304 -10.06 7.10 -6.69
C ALA A 304 -8.67 7.54 -6.23
N LEU A 305 -7.69 6.64 -6.33
CA LEU A 305 -6.33 6.91 -5.90
C LEU A 305 -5.60 7.63 -7.04
N TYR A 306 -5.24 8.90 -6.84
CA TYR A 306 -4.30 9.59 -7.71
C TYR A 306 -2.88 9.18 -7.32
N GLU A 307 -2.52 7.93 -7.59
CA GLU A 307 -1.26 7.32 -7.14
C GLU A 307 -0.37 6.88 -8.30
N GLU A 308 -0.72 7.24 -9.53
CA GLU A 308 0.12 7.02 -10.69
C GLU A 308 0.52 8.38 -11.25
N ALA A 309 1.82 8.64 -11.33
CA ALA A 309 2.34 9.92 -11.75
C ALA A 309 1.91 10.25 -13.20
N ASN A 310 1.84 9.23 -14.06
CA ASN A 310 1.31 9.35 -15.42
C ASN A 310 -0.18 9.77 -15.45
N ALA A 311 -0.98 9.45 -14.44
CA ALA A 311 -2.38 9.89 -14.39
C ALA A 311 -2.50 11.40 -14.21
N GLY A 312 -1.50 12.06 -13.60
CA GLY A 312 -1.52 13.49 -13.29
C GLY A 312 -1.71 14.39 -14.52
N ARG A 313 -1.11 14.01 -15.66
CA ARG A 313 -1.29 14.73 -16.94
C ARG A 313 -2.68 14.58 -17.56
N TYR A 314 -3.43 13.56 -17.14
CA TYR A 314 -4.77 13.26 -17.63
C TYR A 314 -5.87 13.51 -16.59
N LEU A 315 -5.52 13.97 -15.40
CA LEU A 315 -6.40 13.95 -14.24
C LEU A 315 -7.75 14.69 -14.47
N PRO A 316 -7.79 15.87 -15.12
CA PRO A 316 -9.06 16.53 -15.45
C PRO A 316 -9.94 15.72 -16.40
N ILE A 317 -9.34 14.99 -17.35
CA ILE A 317 -10.05 14.13 -18.31
C ILE A 317 -10.62 12.90 -17.58
N ILE A 318 -9.81 12.26 -16.74
CA ILE A 318 -10.23 11.12 -15.91
C ILE A 318 -11.40 11.52 -15.00
N MET A 319 -11.30 12.68 -14.33
CA MET A 319 -12.38 13.21 -13.49
C MET A 319 -13.65 13.49 -14.30
N TRP A 320 -13.53 14.05 -15.50
CA TRP A 320 -14.67 14.31 -16.38
C TRP A 320 -15.36 13.02 -16.86
N MET A 321 -14.59 11.96 -17.14
CA MET A 321 -15.10 10.63 -17.50
C MET A 321 -15.79 9.91 -16.33
N TRP A 322 -15.34 10.18 -15.10
CA TRP A 322 -15.92 9.61 -13.88
C TRP A 322 -16.92 10.51 -13.19
N ARG A 323 -17.30 11.64 -13.81
CA ARG A 323 -18.04 12.72 -13.13
C ARG A 323 -19.33 12.28 -12.46
N PHE A 324 -19.97 11.20 -12.93
CA PHE A 324 -21.19 10.69 -12.33
C PHE A 324 -20.97 9.95 -10.99
N TRP A 325 -19.81 9.31 -10.83
CA TRP A 325 -19.50 8.43 -9.70
C TRP A 325 -18.48 9.00 -8.71
N LEU A 326 -17.54 9.82 -9.18
CA LEU A 326 -16.37 10.25 -8.41
C LEU A 326 -16.76 11.21 -7.29
N ILE A 327 -16.48 10.82 -6.04
CA ILE A 327 -16.58 11.64 -4.83
C ILE A 327 -15.36 12.56 -4.72
N GLY A 328 -14.19 12.00 -4.99
CA GLY A 328 -12.93 12.72 -5.00
C GLY A 328 -11.72 11.81 -5.04
N LEU A 329 -10.55 12.43 -5.08
CA LEU A 329 -9.28 11.75 -5.28
C LEU A 329 -8.44 11.69 -4.01
N ASN A 330 -7.80 10.55 -3.78
CA ASN A 330 -6.88 10.29 -2.69
C ASN A 330 -5.42 10.44 -3.14
N VAL A 331 -4.55 10.99 -2.29
CA VAL A 331 -3.11 11.03 -2.54
C VAL A 331 -2.36 9.88 -1.88
N GLY A 332 -1.47 9.21 -2.62
CA GLY A 332 -0.57 8.17 -2.12
C GLY A 332 0.91 8.60 -2.22
N ARG A 333 1.77 8.07 -1.35
CA ARG A 333 3.23 8.31 -1.44
C ARG A 333 3.93 7.24 -2.26
N TRP A 334 3.80 5.98 -1.85
CA TRP A 334 4.64 4.90 -2.36
C TRP A 334 4.37 4.56 -3.82
N ASP A 335 3.13 4.31 -4.21
CA ASP A 335 2.80 4.06 -5.62
C ASP A 335 3.09 5.27 -6.51
N TYR A 336 2.74 6.49 -6.06
CA TYR A 336 3.02 7.71 -6.85
C TYR A 336 4.51 7.87 -7.12
N THR A 337 5.32 7.61 -6.11
CA THR A 337 6.77 7.72 -6.23
C THR A 337 7.37 6.57 -7.04
N ALA A 338 6.85 5.34 -6.91
CA ALA A 338 7.23 4.23 -7.78
C ALA A 338 6.92 4.55 -9.24
N SER A 339 5.74 5.11 -9.51
CA SER A 339 5.31 5.58 -10.83
C SER A 339 6.22 6.69 -11.38
N LEU A 340 6.66 7.62 -10.52
CA LEU A 340 7.68 8.63 -10.91
C LEU A 340 9.01 7.97 -11.30
N ILE A 341 9.48 6.98 -10.54
CA ILE A 341 10.72 6.26 -10.87
C ILE A 341 10.56 5.48 -12.17
N GLU A 342 9.39 4.87 -12.41
CA GLU A 342 9.07 4.19 -13.67
C GLU A 342 9.05 5.16 -14.86
N MET A 343 8.49 6.37 -14.69
CA MET A 343 8.53 7.43 -15.69
C MET A 343 9.97 7.84 -16.02
N TRP A 344 10.80 8.02 -14.99
CA TRP A 344 12.20 8.42 -15.08
C TRP A 344 13.18 7.23 -15.09
N ASN A 345 12.76 6.08 -15.59
CA ASN A 345 13.54 4.83 -15.55
C ASN A 345 14.87 4.87 -16.35
N GLU A 346 15.15 5.97 -17.06
CA GLU A 346 16.39 6.28 -17.77
C GLU A 346 17.47 6.92 -16.89
N LYS A 347 17.15 7.28 -15.63
CA LYS A 347 18.08 7.82 -14.64
C LYS A 347 17.76 7.32 -13.24
N VAL A 348 18.68 7.55 -12.30
CA VAL A 348 18.50 7.22 -10.89
C VAL A 348 17.93 8.44 -10.16
N LEU A 349 16.75 8.28 -9.57
CA LEU A 349 16.16 9.30 -8.68
C LEU A 349 16.73 9.20 -7.26
N PRO A 350 16.56 10.23 -6.41
CA PRO A 350 16.93 10.14 -5.00
C PRO A 350 16.26 8.96 -4.30
N ASP A 351 16.90 8.50 -3.22
CA ASP A 351 16.38 7.41 -2.38
C ASP A 351 14.90 7.62 -1.99
N PRO A 352 14.02 6.62 -2.17
CA PRO A 352 12.61 6.71 -1.80
C PRO A 352 12.33 7.13 -0.36
N GLN A 353 13.21 6.74 0.58
CA GLN A 353 13.06 7.04 2.00
C GLN A 353 13.49 8.49 2.35
N ASN A 354 14.17 9.20 1.44
CA ASN A 354 14.62 10.57 1.62
C ASN A 354 13.43 11.55 1.72
N GLY A 355 13.01 11.87 2.95
CA GLY A 355 11.87 12.75 3.22
C GLY A 355 11.93 14.11 2.50
N PRO A 356 13.02 14.88 2.59
CA PRO A 356 13.14 16.17 1.92
C PRO A 356 13.07 16.16 0.39
N LEU A 357 13.43 15.05 -0.27
CA LEU A 357 13.47 14.95 -1.74
C LEU A 357 12.34 14.10 -2.34
N MET A 358 11.86 13.07 -1.62
CA MET A 358 10.88 12.08 -2.08
C MET A 358 9.70 11.89 -1.11
N GLY A 359 9.73 12.52 0.07
CA GLY A 359 8.63 12.49 1.04
C GLY A 359 7.54 13.52 0.77
N MET A 360 6.44 13.45 1.53
CA MET A 360 5.27 14.33 1.37
C MET A 360 5.54 15.83 1.63
N THR A 361 6.75 16.18 2.08
CA THR A 361 7.24 17.55 2.28
C THR A 361 8.17 18.02 1.15
N ALA A 362 8.54 17.15 0.20
CA ALA A 362 9.30 17.53 -0.97
C ALA A 362 8.47 18.48 -1.87
N LYS A 363 9.15 19.38 -2.61
CA LYS A 363 8.48 20.41 -3.43
C LYS A 363 7.49 19.81 -4.43
N HIS A 364 7.87 18.71 -5.10
CA HIS A 364 7.01 18.04 -6.07
C HIS A 364 5.82 17.34 -5.41
N MET A 365 6.02 16.73 -4.24
CA MET A 365 4.92 16.14 -3.47
C MET A 365 3.96 17.19 -2.90
N MET A 366 4.45 18.39 -2.57
CA MET A 366 3.59 19.52 -2.20
C MET A 366 2.77 20.03 -3.38
N ALA A 367 3.38 20.12 -4.57
CA ALA A 367 2.67 20.46 -5.80
C ALA A 367 1.60 19.40 -6.16
N TYR A 368 1.95 18.12 -6.04
CA TYR A 368 1.06 16.97 -6.23
C TYR A 368 -0.19 17.05 -5.33
N GLN A 369 0.00 17.24 -4.02
CA GLN A 369 -1.11 17.36 -3.07
C GLN A 369 -1.96 18.61 -3.31
N ARG A 370 -1.33 19.71 -3.71
CA ARG A 370 -2.04 20.97 -3.99
C ARG A 370 -2.83 20.90 -5.29
N TYR A 371 -2.27 20.30 -6.33
CA TYR A 371 -2.95 20.02 -7.59
C TYR A 371 -4.17 19.14 -7.37
N ASN A 372 -4.03 18.07 -6.59
CA ASN A 372 -5.15 17.23 -6.17
C ASN A 372 -6.26 18.04 -5.47
N ALA A 373 -5.90 18.91 -4.52
CA ALA A 373 -6.86 19.73 -3.79
C ALA A 373 -7.61 20.70 -4.71
N VAL A 374 -6.86 21.40 -5.56
CA VAL A 374 -7.41 22.38 -6.52
C VAL A 374 -8.42 21.70 -7.43
N LEU A 375 -8.06 20.60 -8.09
CA LEU A 375 -8.95 19.94 -9.04
C LEU A 375 -10.24 19.41 -8.37
N ASN A 376 -10.12 18.79 -7.19
CA ASN A 376 -11.29 18.32 -6.46
C ASN A 376 -12.23 19.46 -6.10
N VAL A 377 -11.70 20.55 -5.53
CA VAL A 377 -12.51 21.73 -5.17
C VAL A 377 -13.15 22.36 -6.40
N MET A 378 -12.41 22.48 -7.51
CA MET A 378 -12.95 23.02 -8.76
C MET A 378 -14.08 22.16 -9.34
N ALA A 379 -13.99 20.83 -9.22
CA ALA A 379 -14.98 19.90 -9.74
C ALA A 379 -16.20 19.72 -8.82
N GLY A 380 -16.16 20.27 -7.60
CA GLY A 380 -17.17 20.05 -6.56
C GLY A 380 -17.01 18.71 -5.82
N GLY A 381 -15.84 18.10 -5.89
CA GLY A 381 -15.46 16.91 -5.11
C GLY A 381 -14.67 17.27 -3.85
N SER A 382 -14.08 16.26 -3.22
CA SER A 382 -13.28 16.45 -2.01
C SER A 382 -11.98 15.65 -2.05
N PRO A 383 -10.81 16.28 -1.82
CA PRO A 383 -9.54 15.57 -1.78
C PRO A 383 -9.38 14.78 -0.45
N ILE A 384 -8.78 13.60 -0.53
CA ILE A 384 -8.48 12.73 0.62
C ILE A 384 -6.97 12.63 0.79
N GLY A 385 -6.50 12.78 2.04
CA GLY A 385 -5.09 12.73 2.42
C GLY A 385 -4.50 11.32 2.38
N GLY A 386 -3.18 11.22 2.50
CA GLY A 386 -2.47 9.96 2.30
C GLY A 386 -2.33 9.09 3.54
N MET A 387 -1.62 7.98 3.42
CA MET A 387 -1.36 7.05 4.51
C MET A 387 -0.34 7.59 5.51
N ASN A 388 -0.59 7.38 6.81
CA ASN A 388 0.50 7.27 7.79
C ASN A 388 0.47 5.87 8.44
N ALA A 389 1.44 5.03 8.06
CA ALA A 389 1.43 3.60 8.34
C ALA A 389 2.36 3.16 9.49
N VAL A 390 2.95 4.09 10.23
CA VAL A 390 3.77 3.73 11.39
C VAL A 390 2.89 3.05 12.45
N MET A 391 3.45 2.07 13.16
CA MET A 391 2.77 1.30 14.21
C MET A 391 3.40 1.54 15.57
N LEU A 392 2.57 1.45 16.62
CA LEU A 392 3.07 1.46 18.00
C LEU A 392 3.56 0.07 18.38
N TYR A 393 4.68 0.01 19.10
CA TYR A 393 5.12 -1.21 19.76
C TYR A 393 4.28 -1.47 21.00
N ALA A 394 4.02 -2.74 21.28
CA ALA A 394 3.44 -3.16 22.55
C ALA A 394 4.46 -2.98 23.69
N GLU A 395 3.98 -2.72 24.90
CA GLU A 395 4.83 -2.55 26.10
C GLU A 395 5.66 -3.79 26.42
N ASN A 396 5.21 -4.97 26.00
CA ASN A 396 5.91 -6.23 26.18
C ASN A 396 6.85 -6.62 25.02
N ASP A 397 7.19 -5.68 24.14
CA ASP A 397 8.22 -5.91 23.14
C ASP A 397 9.54 -6.31 23.83
N PRO A 398 10.22 -7.40 23.40
CA PRO A 398 11.42 -7.92 24.08
C PRO A 398 12.57 -6.91 24.19
N TYR A 399 12.67 -5.95 23.27
CA TYR A 399 13.70 -4.91 23.26
C TYR A 399 13.22 -3.60 23.90
N GLY A 400 11.98 -3.52 24.39
CA GLY A 400 11.43 -2.31 24.99
C GLY A 400 11.25 -1.16 24.00
N ARG A 401 11.01 -1.47 22.72
CA ARG A 401 10.88 -0.46 21.64
C ARG A 401 9.62 0.41 21.75
N ALA A 402 8.71 0.13 22.69
CA ALA A 402 7.63 1.04 23.08
C ALA A 402 8.15 2.44 23.46
N LYS A 403 9.43 2.54 23.87
CA LYS A 403 10.16 3.81 24.07
C LYS A 403 10.16 4.74 22.83
N HIS A 404 9.85 4.24 21.64
CA HIS A 404 9.79 5.04 20.41
C HIS A 404 8.37 5.53 20.06
N ASN A 405 7.33 5.03 20.73
CA ASN A 405 5.93 5.36 20.45
C ASN A 405 5.62 6.87 20.46
N PRO A 406 6.21 7.72 21.34
CA PRO A 406 5.98 9.16 21.31
C PRO A 406 6.31 9.83 19.96
N VAL A 407 7.41 9.43 19.30
CA VAL A 407 7.82 9.99 18.01
C VAL A 407 6.81 9.63 16.92
N THR A 408 6.35 8.38 16.93
CA THR A 408 5.32 7.89 16.01
C THR A 408 4.01 8.68 16.14
N LEU A 409 3.55 8.91 17.37
CA LEU A 409 2.34 9.68 17.64
C LEU A 409 2.47 11.14 17.18
N ARG A 410 3.63 11.77 17.41
CA ARG A 410 3.88 13.14 16.94
C ARG A 410 3.93 13.22 15.42
N SER A 411 4.58 12.26 14.76
CA SER A 411 4.64 12.21 13.28
C SER A 411 3.25 12.11 12.66
N MET A 412 2.37 11.28 13.22
CA MET A 412 0.98 11.17 12.77
C MET A 412 0.25 12.51 12.82
N TRP A 413 0.33 13.21 13.95
CA TRP A 413 -0.30 14.52 14.09
C TRP A 413 0.26 15.55 13.09
N LEU A 414 1.59 15.62 12.95
CA LEU A 414 2.25 16.56 12.02
C LEU A 414 1.82 16.32 10.57
N ASP A 415 1.78 15.06 10.13
CA ASP A 415 1.40 14.72 8.77
C ASP A 415 -0.05 15.10 8.47
N LYS A 416 -0.98 14.78 9.38
CA LYS A 416 -2.40 15.09 9.17
C LYS A 416 -2.68 16.59 9.29
N MET A 417 -1.95 17.31 10.14
CA MET A 417 -2.00 18.77 10.18
C MET A 417 -1.46 19.38 8.88
N ARG A 418 -0.34 18.90 8.37
CA ARG A 418 0.23 19.35 7.08
C ARG A 418 -0.77 19.19 5.94
N GLU A 419 -1.36 18.00 5.78
CA GLU A 419 -2.39 17.73 4.76
C GLU A 419 -3.58 18.68 4.88
N ARG A 420 -4.05 18.90 6.11
CA ARG A 420 -5.16 19.80 6.41
C ARG A 420 -4.88 21.24 5.96
N LEU A 421 -3.67 21.75 6.24
CA LEU A 421 -3.26 23.10 5.84
C LEU A 421 -3.04 23.24 4.33
N VAL A 422 -2.56 22.19 3.64
CA VAL A 422 -2.47 22.16 2.17
C VAL A 422 -3.85 22.35 1.54
N GLY A 423 -4.90 21.86 2.20
CA GLY A 423 -6.30 21.94 1.77
C GLY A 423 -7.00 23.28 2.02
N LEU A 424 -6.32 24.26 2.60
CA LEU A 424 -6.88 25.60 2.76
C LEU A 424 -6.66 26.39 1.47
N LEU A 425 -7.71 26.55 0.68
CA LEU A 425 -7.68 27.29 -0.60
C LEU A 425 -8.56 28.54 -0.48
N PHE A 426 -8.05 29.70 -0.84
CA PHE A 426 -8.75 30.98 -0.73
C PHE A 426 -8.86 31.66 -2.09
N VAL A 427 -10.07 32.05 -2.47
CA VAL A 427 -10.37 32.82 -3.68
C VAL A 427 -10.77 34.24 -3.25
N PRO A 428 -9.86 35.22 -3.32
CA PRO A 428 -10.17 36.59 -2.90
C PRO A 428 -11.16 37.26 -3.87
N GLU A 429 -11.90 38.25 -3.37
CA GLU A 429 -12.72 39.13 -4.21
C GLU A 429 -11.90 40.19 -4.95
N GLY A 430 -10.75 40.59 -4.40
CA GLY A 430 -9.82 41.55 -4.99
C GLY A 430 -8.40 41.01 -5.12
N GLU A 431 -7.45 41.87 -5.47
CA GLU A 431 -6.04 41.49 -5.59
C GLU A 431 -5.38 41.38 -4.22
N VAL A 432 -4.89 40.18 -3.90
CA VAL A 432 -4.18 39.88 -2.66
C VAL A 432 -3.05 38.91 -2.96
N GLU A 433 -1.83 39.26 -2.55
CA GLU A 433 -0.67 38.39 -2.73
C GLU A 433 -0.47 37.42 -1.57
N ARG A 434 -0.79 37.85 -0.35
CA ARG A 434 -0.64 37.06 0.88
C ARG A 434 -1.76 37.37 1.85
N VAL A 435 -2.24 36.34 2.53
CA VAL A 435 -3.30 36.45 3.53
C VAL A 435 -3.09 35.41 4.62
N THR A 436 -3.44 35.74 5.86
CA THR A 436 -3.51 34.75 6.94
C THR A 436 -4.92 34.21 7.09
N LEU A 437 -5.07 33.02 7.68
CA LEU A 437 -6.39 32.46 8.01
C LEU A 437 -7.20 33.42 8.91
N GLU A 438 -6.53 34.13 9.83
CA GLU A 438 -7.14 35.13 10.70
C GLU A 438 -7.68 36.35 9.93
N ASP A 439 -6.94 36.85 8.93
CA ASP A 439 -7.40 37.94 8.06
C ASP A 439 -8.66 37.53 7.27
N VAL A 440 -8.74 36.26 6.84
CA VAL A 440 -9.91 35.72 6.12
C VAL A 440 -11.10 35.56 7.07
N LEU A 441 -10.91 34.92 8.23
CA LEU A 441 -12.00 34.64 9.18
C LEU A 441 -12.56 35.91 9.84
N SER A 442 -11.73 36.93 10.04
CA SER A 442 -12.15 38.25 10.56
C SER A 442 -12.88 39.11 9.52
N GLY A 443 -12.87 38.71 8.24
CA GLY A 443 -13.44 39.49 7.14
C GLY A 443 -12.59 40.69 6.70
N LYS A 444 -11.35 40.82 7.19
CA LYS A 444 -10.40 41.84 6.74
C LYS A 444 -10.08 41.70 5.25
N VAL A 445 -10.08 40.47 4.73
CA VAL A 445 -10.01 40.18 3.29
C VAL A 445 -11.23 39.37 2.89
N LYS A 446 -12.05 39.91 1.99
CA LYS A 446 -13.24 39.22 1.46
C LYS A 446 -12.88 38.20 0.40
N GLY A 447 -13.58 37.07 0.42
CA GLY A 447 -13.36 35.97 -0.53
C GLY A 447 -14.04 34.69 -0.08
N LYS A 448 -13.82 33.62 -0.84
CA LYS A 448 -14.32 32.28 -0.54
C LYS A 448 -13.17 31.41 -0.07
N LEU A 449 -13.27 30.90 1.15
CA LEU A 449 -12.33 29.92 1.72
C LEU A 449 -12.90 28.52 1.57
N TYR A 450 -12.08 27.61 1.07
CA TYR A 450 -12.35 26.19 1.00
C TYR A 450 -11.54 25.46 2.05
N ASP A 451 -12.22 24.57 2.76
CA ASP A 451 -11.71 23.84 3.90
C ASP A 451 -11.60 22.34 3.56
N SER A 452 -10.60 21.95 2.77
CA SER A 452 -10.50 20.59 2.21
C SER A 452 -9.55 19.67 3.01
N TYR A 453 -9.30 18.44 2.52
CA TYR A 453 -8.50 17.41 3.22
C TYR A 453 -8.99 17.13 4.65
N ARG A 454 -10.31 16.94 4.79
CA ARG A 454 -10.98 16.58 6.05
C ARG A 454 -10.93 15.08 6.36
N GLN A 455 -10.53 14.27 5.37
CA GLN A 455 -10.32 12.82 5.50
C GLN A 455 -8.90 12.46 5.05
N SER A 456 -8.34 11.40 5.65
CA SER A 456 -6.97 10.91 5.38
C SER A 456 -6.82 9.47 5.87
N TRP A 457 -5.74 8.77 5.55
CA TRP A 457 -5.59 7.34 5.84
C TRP A 457 -4.75 6.98 7.07
N VAL A 458 -5.10 5.85 7.67
CA VAL A 458 -4.37 5.18 8.77
C VAL A 458 -4.37 3.66 8.57
N ALA A 459 -3.30 2.98 9.00
CA ALA A 459 -3.17 1.51 8.88
C ALA A 459 -3.36 0.75 10.20
N SER A 460 -3.53 1.45 11.32
CA SER A 460 -3.60 0.85 12.66
C SER A 460 -4.86 1.30 13.41
N PRO A 461 -5.59 0.37 14.07
CA PRO A 461 -6.75 0.70 14.89
C PRO A 461 -6.40 1.13 16.33
N ASP A 462 -5.11 1.30 16.68
CA ASP A 462 -4.70 1.75 18.03
C ASP A 462 -5.33 3.12 18.35
N GLU A 463 -6.06 3.18 19.47
CA GLU A 463 -6.86 4.35 19.85
C GLU A 463 -6.02 5.63 19.99
N ARG A 464 -4.78 5.53 20.51
CA ARG A 464 -3.88 6.68 20.67
C ARG A 464 -3.44 7.21 19.31
N TYR A 465 -3.17 6.30 18.39
CA TYR A 465 -2.71 6.60 17.04
C TYR A 465 -3.82 7.20 16.17
N VAL A 466 -5.02 6.61 16.22
CA VAL A 466 -6.23 7.13 15.59
C VAL A 466 -6.59 8.51 16.14
N PHE A 467 -6.51 8.70 17.47
CA PHE A 467 -6.71 10.01 18.09
C PHE A 467 -5.73 11.06 17.56
N ALA A 468 -4.44 10.73 17.46
CA ALA A 468 -3.42 11.65 16.99
C ALA A 468 -3.69 12.18 15.57
N GLY A 469 -4.18 11.33 14.67
CA GLY A 469 -4.52 11.75 13.30
C GLY A 469 -5.91 12.40 13.17
N ASN A 470 -6.90 11.97 13.96
CA ASN A 470 -8.24 12.60 13.95
C ASN A 470 -8.24 14.02 14.50
N LEU A 471 -7.38 14.32 15.49
CA LEU A 471 -7.34 15.61 16.16
C LEU A 471 -7.26 16.80 15.17
N PRO A 472 -6.27 16.89 14.25
CA PRO A 472 -6.22 17.97 13.27
C PRO A 472 -7.36 17.93 12.24
N LEU A 473 -7.81 16.74 11.81
CA LEU A 473 -8.83 16.59 10.77
C LEU A 473 -10.24 17.00 11.23
N ARG A 474 -10.56 16.80 12.52
CA ARG A 474 -11.87 17.09 13.11
C ARG A 474 -11.92 18.45 13.82
N THR A 475 -10.79 19.10 14.04
CA THR A 475 -10.76 20.40 14.71
C THR A 475 -11.45 21.47 13.84
N PRO A 476 -12.36 22.29 14.42
CA PRO A 476 -12.96 23.42 13.73
C PRO A 476 -11.91 24.38 13.17
N LEU A 477 -12.21 24.98 12.02
CA LEU A 477 -11.26 25.82 11.26
C LEU A 477 -10.71 26.98 12.11
N GLU A 478 -11.57 27.63 12.89
CA GLU A 478 -11.26 28.74 13.78
C GLU A 478 -10.34 28.37 14.96
N LYS A 479 -10.17 27.07 15.22
CA LYS A 479 -9.31 26.53 16.29
C LYS A 479 -7.97 26.00 15.80
N LEU A 480 -7.74 25.95 14.49
CA LEU A 480 -6.47 25.42 13.95
C LEU A 480 -5.27 26.26 14.39
N GLN A 481 -5.38 27.60 14.36
CA GLN A 481 -4.27 28.47 14.76
C GLN A 481 -3.93 28.32 16.25
N GLU A 482 -4.94 28.20 17.11
CA GLU A 482 -4.77 27.94 18.55
C GLU A 482 -3.99 26.64 18.78
N MET A 483 -4.26 25.60 17.99
CA MET A 483 -3.55 24.32 18.09
C MET A 483 -2.06 24.45 17.72
N LEU A 484 -1.70 25.25 16.71
CA LEU A 484 -0.30 25.48 16.33
C LEU A 484 0.47 26.36 17.33
N ASP A 485 -0.24 27.26 18.01
CA ASP A 485 0.30 28.22 18.97
C ASP A 485 0.29 27.70 20.43
N ALA A 486 -0.28 26.51 20.67
CA ALA A 486 -0.32 25.89 21.99
C ALA A 486 1.10 25.68 22.58
N PRO A 487 1.26 25.75 23.92
CA PRO A 487 2.55 25.47 24.56
C PRO A 487 3.12 24.11 24.18
N VAL A 488 4.44 24.02 24.08
CA VAL A 488 5.13 22.76 23.76
C VAL A 488 5.39 21.98 25.04
N GLU A 489 4.64 20.91 25.24
CA GLU A 489 4.91 19.89 26.25
C GLU A 489 5.62 18.68 25.63
N TRP A 490 6.55 18.10 26.37
CA TRP A 490 7.35 16.95 25.95
C TRP A 490 6.91 15.65 26.63
N GLU A 491 6.99 14.54 25.88
CA GLU A 491 7.04 13.19 26.43
C GLU A 491 8.48 12.89 26.84
N GLU A 492 8.66 12.40 28.07
CA GLU A 492 9.97 12.06 28.63
C GLU A 492 10.06 10.56 28.90
N ILE A 493 11.22 9.97 28.57
CA ILE A 493 11.55 8.58 28.89
C ILE A 493 12.90 8.58 29.56
N ASP A 494 12.99 7.95 30.74
CA ASP A 494 14.18 7.94 31.59
C ASP A 494 14.74 9.36 31.85
N GLY A 495 13.84 10.33 32.04
CA GLY A 495 14.17 11.74 32.30
C GLY A 495 14.73 12.50 31.09
N LYS A 496 14.61 11.95 29.87
CA LYS A 496 15.04 12.60 28.62
C LYS A 496 13.85 12.89 27.71
N PRO A 497 13.74 14.10 27.13
CA PRO A 497 12.70 14.42 26.16
C PRO A 497 12.86 13.57 24.89
N VAL A 498 11.77 12.94 24.45
CA VAL A 498 11.75 12.04 23.29
C VAL A 498 11.03 12.68 22.10
N ALA A 499 9.83 13.22 22.32
CA ALA A 499 9.03 13.92 21.31
C ALA A 499 8.03 14.86 22.00
N PRO A 500 7.57 15.93 21.33
CA PRO A 500 6.42 16.70 21.79
C PRO A 500 5.16 15.83 21.88
N LYS A 501 4.31 16.08 22.88
CA LYS A 501 3.00 15.44 23.00
C LYS A 501 2.12 15.77 21.79
N VAL A 502 1.14 14.91 21.49
CA VAL A 502 0.18 15.11 20.38
C VAL A 502 -0.57 16.44 20.47
N LYS A 503 -0.93 16.87 21.68
CA LYS A 503 -1.69 18.12 21.90
C LYS A 503 -0.80 19.39 21.95
N SER A 504 0.52 19.24 21.86
CA SER A 504 1.46 20.36 21.88
C SER A 504 1.42 21.13 20.55
N GLY A 505 1.66 22.44 20.63
CA GLY A 505 1.83 23.27 19.43
C GLY A 505 3.12 22.95 18.67
N LEU A 506 3.41 23.73 17.62
CA LEU A 506 4.62 23.52 16.82
C LEU A 506 5.87 23.97 17.59
N THR A 507 6.85 23.08 17.68
CA THR A 507 8.23 23.44 18.06
C THR A 507 8.83 24.42 17.05
N GLU A 508 9.96 25.03 17.40
CA GLU A 508 10.63 25.97 16.51
C GLU A 508 11.06 25.32 15.17
N SER A 509 11.58 24.08 15.21
CA SER A 509 12.00 23.35 14.01
C SER A 509 10.81 22.95 13.14
N GLU A 510 9.71 22.49 13.74
CA GLU A 510 8.48 22.16 13.01
C GLU A 510 7.85 23.42 12.41
N ARG A 511 7.85 24.56 13.13
CA ARG A 511 7.37 25.85 12.60
C ARG A 511 8.20 26.32 11.42
N LYS A 512 9.53 26.19 11.48
CA LYS A 512 10.44 26.47 10.35
C LYS A 512 10.14 25.57 9.15
N LEU A 513 9.87 24.29 9.37
CA LEU A 513 9.44 23.37 8.32
C LEU A 513 8.10 23.79 7.71
N PHE A 514 7.08 24.06 8.52
CA PHE A 514 5.77 24.48 8.01
C PHE A 514 5.85 25.81 7.23
N ALA A 515 6.73 26.73 7.67
CA ALA A 515 6.99 27.97 6.97
C ALA A 515 7.70 27.75 5.62
N SER A 516 8.68 26.83 5.55
CA SER A 516 9.36 26.50 4.29
C SER A 516 8.43 25.81 3.27
N LEU A 517 7.38 25.15 3.76
CA LEU A 517 6.30 24.56 2.95
C LEU A 517 5.22 25.58 2.55
N GLY A 518 5.29 26.82 3.04
CA GLY A 518 4.29 27.86 2.78
C GLY A 518 2.92 27.60 3.40
N LEU A 519 2.89 26.85 4.52
CA LEU A 519 1.66 26.56 5.28
C LEU A 519 1.42 27.56 6.41
N VAL A 520 2.49 28.18 6.89
CA VAL A 520 2.47 29.30 7.84
C VAL A 520 3.44 30.39 7.39
N ASP A 521 3.25 31.62 7.86
CA ASP A 521 4.20 32.71 7.69
C ASP A 521 5.38 32.63 8.68
N GLN A 522 6.31 33.58 8.61
CA GLN A 522 7.48 33.65 9.51
C GLN A 522 7.11 33.85 10.99
N ARG A 523 5.88 34.29 11.29
CA ARG A 523 5.35 34.44 12.65
C ARG A 523 4.58 33.20 13.09
N GLY A 524 4.45 32.19 12.22
CA GLY A 524 3.70 30.96 12.47
C GLY A 524 2.19 31.09 12.26
N LYS A 525 1.72 32.11 11.54
CA LYS A 525 0.30 32.28 11.21
C LYS A 525 -0.05 31.50 9.94
N ILE A 526 -1.13 30.71 9.98
CA ILE A 526 -1.58 29.87 8.87
C ILE A 526 -1.84 30.71 7.62
N THR A 527 -1.35 30.24 6.47
CA THR A 527 -1.47 30.91 5.17
C THR A 527 -2.18 30.02 4.15
N PRO A 528 -3.48 30.27 3.87
CA PRO A 528 -4.20 29.58 2.79
C PRO A 528 -3.56 29.80 1.42
N PHE A 529 -3.69 28.83 0.51
CA PHE A 529 -3.28 29.00 -0.88
C PHE A 529 -4.22 29.94 -1.62
N ILE A 530 -3.69 30.96 -2.28
CA ILE A 530 -4.51 31.89 -3.05
C ILE A 530 -4.72 31.36 -4.47
N ILE A 531 -5.98 31.28 -4.89
CA ILE A 531 -6.38 30.99 -6.27
C ILE A 531 -7.02 32.24 -6.85
N ARG A 532 -6.46 32.77 -7.93
CA ARG A 532 -6.97 33.98 -8.59
C ARG A 532 -8.20 33.64 -9.46
N LYS A 533 -9.06 34.63 -9.70
CA LYS A 533 -10.29 34.46 -10.50
C LYS A 533 -10.07 34.58 -12.02
N ASP A 534 -8.93 35.10 -12.45
CA ASP A 534 -8.58 35.31 -13.86
C ASP A 534 -8.04 34.02 -14.52
N LEU A 535 -8.56 32.85 -14.13
CA LEU A 535 -8.16 31.56 -14.66
C LEU A 535 -8.69 31.33 -16.08
N ASP A 536 -7.83 30.72 -16.88
CA ASP A 536 -8.09 30.08 -18.17
C ASP A 536 -7.36 28.71 -18.19
N PRO A 537 -7.58 27.85 -19.19
CA PRO A 537 -6.97 26.53 -19.26
C PRO A 537 -5.44 26.53 -19.16
N GLU A 538 -4.75 27.46 -19.81
CA GLU A 538 -3.30 27.62 -19.74
C GLU A 538 -2.84 27.99 -18.33
N LYS A 539 -3.43 29.03 -17.73
CA LYS A 539 -3.09 29.48 -16.37
C LYS A 539 -3.37 28.41 -15.32
N LEU A 540 -4.35 27.52 -15.54
CA LEU A 540 -4.57 26.38 -14.66
C LEU A 540 -3.40 25.38 -14.71
N LEU A 541 -2.79 25.17 -15.87
CA LEU A 541 -1.56 24.37 -16.01
C LEU A 541 -0.29 25.12 -15.58
N GLU A 542 -0.42 26.38 -15.20
CA GLU A 542 0.63 27.21 -14.59
C GLU A 542 0.33 27.51 -13.10
N ILE A 543 -0.61 26.78 -12.48
CA ILE A 543 -1.01 27.05 -11.11
C ILE A 543 0.13 26.74 -10.13
N GLY A 544 0.62 27.78 -9.46
CA GLY A 544 1.81 27.66 -8.60
C GLY A 544 3.14 27.62 -9.36
N GLY A 545 3.16 28.00 -10.64
CA GLY A 545 4.30 27.95 -11.54
C GLY A 545 4.07 26.90 -12.66
N ASP A 546 5.10 26.57 -13.44
CA ASP A 546 5.02 25.48 -14.43
C ASP A 546 4.64 24.17 -13.72
N LEU A 547 3.39 23.71 -13.89
CA LEU A 547 2.84 22.59 -13.15
C LEU A 547 3.53 21.28 -13.52
N TRP A 548 3.86 21.09 -14.79
CA TRP A 548 4.54 19.89 -15.25
C TRP A 548 5.90 19.76 -14.55
N ARG A 549 6.70 20.84 -14.56
CA ARG A 549 7.99 20.85 -13.87
C ARG A 549 7.82 20.69 -12.37
N SER A 550 6.80 21.31 -11.79
CA SER A 550 6.52 21.21 -10.36
C SER A 550 6.18 19.78 -9.94
N LEU A 551 5.44 19.03 -10.76
CA LEU A 551 5.06 17.65 -10.47
C LEU A 551 6.17 16.64 -10.75
N TYR A 552 6.96 16.86 -11.81
CA TYR A 552 7.80 15.80 -12.39
C TYR A 552 9.30 16.09 -12.39
N ASN A 553 9.75 17.34 -12.21
CA ASN A 553 11.19 17.62 -12.06
C ASN A 553 11.65 17.32 -10.64
N ILE A 554 12.15 16.09 -10.49
CA ILE A 554 12.78 15.65 -9.26
C ILE A 554 14.25 16.09 -9.29
N PRO A 555 14.72 16.88 -8.30
CA PRO A 555 16.13 17.26 -8.24
C PRO A 555 17.02 16.04 -8.02
N GLU A 556 18.26 16.13 -8.50
CA GLU A 556 19.28 15.16 -8.14
C GLU A 556 19.50 15.16 -6.63
N GLY A 557 19.83 13.99 -6.09
CA GLY A 557 19.99 13.77 -4.68
C GLY A 557 21.09 12.78 -4.39
N GLU A 558 21.38 12.61 -3.11
CA GLU A 558 22.43 11.70 -2.66
C GLU A 558 22.02 10.25 -2.91
N VAL A 559 22.96 9.49 -3.46
CA VAL A 559 22.87 8.04 -3.60
C VAL A 559 23.97 7.45 -2.73
N THR A 560 23.58 6.95 -1.56
CA THR A 560 24.51 6.36 -0.58
C THR A 560 24.37 4.86 -0.54
N VAL A 561 25.46 4.15 -0.27
CA VAL A 561 25.44 2.68 -0.19
C VAL A 561 24.54 2.16 0.93
N GLU A 562 24.41 2.91 2.04
CA GLU A 562 23.51 2.59 3.14
C GLU A 562 22.04 2.64 2.73
N ASN A 563 21.62 3.66 1.97
CA ASN A 563 20.25 3.75 1.45
C ASN A 563 19.95 2.61 0.46
N ILE A 564 20.92 2.23 -0.39
CA ILE A 564 20.77 1.06 -1.28
C ILE A 564 20.57 -0.21 -0.45
N GLN A 565 21.36 -0.39 0.61
CA GLN A 565 21.23 -1.54 1.50
C GLN A 565 19.90 -1.53 2.28
N HIS A 566 19.38 -0.37 2.68
CA HIS A 566 18.07 -0.22 3.31
C HIS A 566 16.92 -0.53 2.37
N ALA A 567 16.95 -0.02 1.14
CA ALA A 567 15.95 -0.36 0.13
C ALA A 567 15.89 -1.87 -0.13
N PHE A 568 17.06 -2.53 -0.26
CA PHE A 568 17.12 -3.98 -0.41
C PHE A 568 16.55 -4.71 0.81
N TYR A 569 16.87 -4.21 2.01
CA TYR A 569 16.32 -4.74 3.26
C TYR A 569 14.79 -4.69 3.29
N MET A 570 14.18 -3.55 2.93
CA MET A 570 12.73 -3.39 2.94
C MET A 570 12.06 -4.31 1.89
N ALA A 571 12.62 -4.37 0.67
CA ALA A 571 12.12 -5.23 -0.39
C ALA A 571 12.18 -6.73 -0.01
N ALA A 572 13.29 -7.19 0.55
CA ALA A 572 13.46 -8.58 0.98
C ALA A 572 12.52 -8.95 2.14
N ASN A 573 12.47 -8.13 3.18
CA ASN A 573 11.61 -8.38 4.33
C ASN A 573 10.13 -8.41 3.96
N TYR A 574 9.68 -7.53 3.06
CA TYR A 574 8.31 -7.58 2.57
C TYR A 574 8.05 -8.80 1.67
N GLY A 575 9.00 -9.13 0.77
CA GLY A 575 8.93 -10.35 -0.05
C GLY A 575 8.75 -11.63 0.77
N PHE A 576 9.42 -11.74 1.92
CA PHE A 576 9.26 -12.89 2.84
C PHE A 576 7.81 -13.03 3.36
N GLN A 577 7.06 -11.94 3.48
CA GLN A 577 5.69 -11.93 4.01
C GLN A 577 4.66 -12.31 2.95
N ILE A 578 4.82 -11.80 1.72
CA ILE A 578 3.88 -12.05 0.61
C ILE A 578 3.71 -13.55 0.33
N LEU A 579 4.80 -14.32 0.19
CA LEU A 579 4.68 -15.76 -0.13
C LEU A 579 3.96 -16.58 0.95
N ASN A 580 3.83 -16.03 2.16
CA ASN A 580 3.09 -16.60 3.28
C ASN A 580 1.64 -16.07 3.39
N GLY A 581 1.19 -15.28 2.40
CA GLY A 581 -0.15 -14.71 2.36
C GLY A 581 -0.33 -13.49 3.26
N ASN A 582 0.76 -12.87 3.74
CA ASN A 582 0.72 -11.68 4.58
C ASN A 582 1.07 -10.43 3.76
N LEU A 583 0.04 -9.77 3.21
CA LEU A 583 0.17 -8.54 2.40
C LEU A 583 -0.01 -7.25 3.23
N ALA A 584 -0.43 -7.35 4.49
CA ALA A 584 -0.40 -6.24 5.44
C ALA A 584 0.69 -6.50 6.49
N ALA A 585 1.93 -6.21 6.12
CA ALA A 585 3.10 -6.68 6.83
C ALA A 585 3.74 -5.62 7.74
N ALA A 586 3.78 -5.92 9.04
CA ALA A 586 4.51 -5.11 9.99
C ALA A 586 6.03 -5.40 9.90
N ILE A 587 6.82 -4.44 9.43
CA ILE A 587 8.28 -4.54 9.26
C ILE A 587 8.94 -3.44 10.08
N ASP A 588 10.06 -3.77 10.72
CA ASP A 588 10.85 -2.81 11.49
C ASP A 588 11.76 -2.03 10.52
N ASP A 589 11.67 -0.70 10.52
CA ASP A 589 12.47 0.23 9.73
C ASP A 589 13.50 0.92 10.64
N TYR A 590 14.78 0.80 10.30
CA TYR A 590 15.91 1.34 11.05
C TYR A 590 16.45 2.67 10.50
N VAL A 591 15.84 3.23 9.45
CA VAL A 591 16.24 4.48 8.79
C VAL A 591 15.17 5.56 8.93
N LEU A 592 13.87 5.19 8.99
CA LEU A 592 12.75 6.16 8.98
C LEU A 592 12.92 7.30 10.00
N PHE A 593 13.35 6.98 11.23
CA PHE A 593 13.71 7.99 12.22
C PHE A 593 15.18 7.83 12.65
N PRO A 594 16.00 8.90 12.56
CA PRO A 594 17.41 8.83 12.93
C PRO A 594 17.61 8.27 14.35
N GLY A 595 18.40 7.21 14.44
CA GLY A 595 18.77 6.57 15.71
C GLY A 595 17.63 5.81 16.40
N ARG A 596 16.58 5.42 15.68
CA ARG A 596 15.44 4.69 16.23
C ARG A 596 14.98 3.61 15.26
N VAL A 597 14.61 2.45 15.79
CA VAL A 597 13.86 1.46 15.03
C VAL A 597 12.37 1.66 15.27
N VAL A 598 11.61 1.80 14.20
CA VAL A 598 10.15 1.94 14.26
C VAL A 598 9.47 0.87 13.42
N ARG A 599 8.25 0.49 13.80
CA ARG A 599 7.49 -0.48 13.04
C ARG A 599 6.60 0.22 12.02
N PHE A 600 6.58 -0.28 10.81
CA PHE A 600 5.75 0.23 9.72
C PHE A 600 4.80 -0.88 9.24
N MET A 601 3.53 -0.55 8.99
CA MET A 601 2.61 -1.43 8.29
C MET A 601 2.80 -1.21 6.79
N ASN A 602 3.29 -2.23 6.11
CA ASN A 602 3.61 -2.18 4.69
C ASN A 602 2.55 -2.95 3.90
N ASP A 603 2.33 -2.48 2.69
CA ASP A 603 1.54 -3.10 1.62
C ASP A 603 2.41 -3.27 0.36
N LEU A 604 1.82 -3.75 -0.74
CA LEU A 604 2.55 -4.09 -1.96
C LEU A 604 3.27 -2.90 -2.60
N ALA A 605 2.77 -1.68 -2.42
CA ALA A 605 3.43 -0.46 -2.88
C ALA A 605 4.84 -0.30 -2.31
N THR A 606 5.09 -0.81 -1.10
CA THR A 606 6.43 -0.86 -0.48
C THR A 606 7.39 -1.72 -1.29
N TYR A 607 6.93 -2.89 -1.75
CA TYR A 607 7.73 -3.76 -2.61
C TYR A 607 8.00 -3.08 -3.95
N ARG A 608 6.95 -2.54 -4.58
CA ARG A 608 7.04 -1.88 -5.89
C ARG A 608 8.09 -0.78 -5.88
N ILE A 609 8.02 0.15 -4.93
CA ILE A 609 8.90 1.33 -4.94
C ILE A 609 10.38 0.96 -4.75
N PHE A 610 10.71 0.13 -3.77
CA PHE A 610 12.10 -0.22 -3.50
C PHE A 610 12.69 -1.08 -4.61
N VAL A 611 11.92 -2.03 -5.13
CA VAL A 611 12.38 -2.89 -6.23
C VAL A 611 12.58 -2.09 -7.52
N THR A 612 11.65 -1.20 -7.88
CA THR A 612 11.81 -0.32 -9.05
C THR A 612 13.02 0.60 -8.87
N TRP A 613 13.20 1.21 -7.70
CA TRP A 613 14.35 2.07 -7.44
C TRP A 613 15.68 1.32 -7.52
N LEU A 614 15.81 0.19 -6.82
CA LEU A 614 17.00 -0.67 -6.85
C LEU A 614 17.33 -1.13 -8.27
N TRP A 615 16.31 -1.44 -9.08
CA TRP A 615 16.51 -1.79 -10.49
C TRP A 615 17.20 -0.65 -11.23
N THR A 616 16.75 0.61 -11.07
CA THR A 616 17.43 1.76 -11.70
C THR A 616 18.87 1.93 -11.19
N VAL A 617 19.10 1.72 -9.88
CA VAL A 617 20.43 1.83 -9.27
C VAL A 617 21.41 0.82 -9.90
N VAL A 618 21.00 -0.44 -10.02
CA VAL A 618 21.84 -1.53 -10.55
C VAL A 618 22.01 -1.41 -12.06
N GLN A 619 20.93 -1.16 -12.80
CA GLN A 619 20.98 -1.14 -14.27
C GLN A 619 21.73 0.08 -14.83
N HIS A 620 21.76 1.20 -14.09
CA HIS A 620 22.50 2.40 -14.48
C HIS A 620 23.85 2.54 -13.79
N GLU A 621 24.30 1.53 -13.04
CA GLU A 621 25.56 1.54 -12.27
C GLU A 621 25.73 2.82 -11.44
N ALA A 622 24.71 3.17 -10.63
CA ALA A 622 24.64 4.45 -9.95
C ALA A 622 25.95 4.84 -9.25
N VAL A 623 26.36 6.09 -9.39
CA VAL A 623 27.58 6.58 -8.74
C VAL A 623 27.27 6.90 -7.28
N ILE A 624 27.98 6.25 -6.37
CA ILE A 624 27.86 6.50 -4.93
C ILE A 624 28.38 7.91 -4.62
N THR A 625 27.55 8.73 -3.99
CA THR A 625 27.83 10.17 -3.81
C THR A 625 28.60 10.47 -2.52
N LYS A 626 28.68 9.53 -1.59
CA LYS A 626 29.33 9.69 -0.28
C LYS A 626 30.09 8.45 0.13
N ASP A 627 31.20 8.66 0.85
CA ASP A 627 31.88 7.59 1.57
C ASP A 627 30.90 6.90 2.54
N GLY A 628 30.92 5.58 2.55
CA GLY A 628 30.00 4.77 3.35
C GLY A 628 30.46 3.33 3.49
N TRP A 629 29.58 2.51 4.05
CA TRP A 629 29.85 1.10 4.30
C TRP A 629 28.66 0.23 3.93
N LEU A 630 28.92 -0.87 3.23
CA LEU A 630 28.02 -2.02 3.33
C LEU A 630 28.21 -2.67 4.70
N LYS A 631 27.10 -2.89 5.39
CA LYS A 631 27.09 -3.36 6.78
C LYS A 631 26.61 -4.79 6.86
N GLY A 632 27.24 -5.59 7.71
CA GLY A 632 26.76 -6.90 8.15
C GLY A 632 25.78 -6.78 9.33
N PRO A 633 25.18 -7.91 9.74
CA PRO A 633 24.27 -7.94 10.87
C PRO A 633 24.96 -7.62 12.19
N LYS A 634 24.26 -6.88 13.05
CA LYS A 634 24.66 -6.65 14.43
C LYS A 634 23.45 -6.69 15.34
N LEU A 635 23.54 -7.41 16.45
CA LEU A 635 22.56 -7.32 17.54
C LEU A 635 22.74 -5.98 18.27
N THR A 636 21.70 -5.18 18.30
CA THR A 636 21.66 -3.85 18.95
C THR A 636 20.63 -3.83 20.08
N GLU A 637 20.46 -2.67 20.73
CA GLU A 637 19.40 -2.49 21.74
C GLU A 637 17.98 -2.61 21.17
N ASP A 638 17.80 -2.50 19.85
CA ASP A 638 16.50 -2.58 19.17
C ASP A 638 16.37 -3.85 18.30
N GLY A 639 17.30 -4.80 18.45
CA GLY A 639 17.35 -6.06 17.71
C GLY A 639 18.44 -6.13 16.66
N VAL A 640 18.35 -7.13 15.78
CA VAL A 640 19.34 -7.37 14.72
C VAL A 640 19.07 -6.46 13.53
N ILE A 641 19.99 -5.54 13.26
CA ILE A 641 19.94 -4.62 12.12
C ILE A 641 21.27 -4.62 11.34
N PRO A 642 21.29 -4.15 10.06
CA PRO A 642 22.53 -3.90 9.33
C PRO A 642 23.33 -2.75 9.97
N ALA A 643 24.32 -3.07 10.81
CA ALA A 643 25.06 -2.07 11.56
C ALA A 643 26.56 -2.35 11.75
N GLU A 644 27.06 -3.55 11.45
CA GLU A 644 28.49 -3.86 11.54
C GLU A 644 29.21 -3.45 10.25
N PRO A 645 30.13 -2.48 10.21
CA PRO A 645 30.83 -2.12 8.97
C PRO A 645 31.64 -3.29 8.41
N LYS A 646 31.43 -3.66 7.13
CA LYS A 646 32.14 -4.78 6.49
C LYS A 646 32.96 -4.36 5.28
N ILE A 647 32.36 -3.60 4.37
CA ILE A 647 32.99 -3.20 3.11
C ILE A 647 32.92 -1.68 3.00
N SER A 648 34.08 -1.02 2.99
CA SER A 648 34.16 0.43 2.79
C SER A 648 33.96 0.75 1.31
N ILE A 649 33.11 1.73 1.03
CA ILE A 649 32.83 2.23 -0.32
C ILE A 649 33.14 3.72 -0.35
N LYS A 650 33.86 4.15 -1.39
CA LYS A 650 34.25 5.55 -1.58
C LYS A 650 33.26 6.28 -2.47
N ALA A 651 33.10 7.57 -2.24
CA ALA A 651 32.41 8.43 -3.20
C ALA A 651 33.06 8.30 -4.60
N GLY A 652 32.24 8.24 -5.63
CA GLY A 652 32.66 7.98 -7.02
C GLY A 652 32.68 6.50 -7.42
N THR A 653 32.54 5.55 -6.48
CA THR A 653 32.38 4.13 -6.82
C THR A 653 31.05 3.91 -7.54
N LYS A 654 31.08 3.14 -8.64
CA LYS A 654 29.88 2.68 -9.33
C LYS A 654 29.24 1.51 -8.58
N PHE A 655 27.92 1.52 -8.47
CA PHE A 655 27.16 0.39 -7.93
C PHE A 655 26.88 -0.65 -9.02
N ASP A 656 27.93 -1.38 -9.39
CA ASP A 656 27.87 -2.41 -10.43
C ASP A 656 27.32 -3.77 -9.93
N ARG A 657 27.30 -4.75 -10.84
CA ARG A 657 26.85 -6.12 -10.55
C ARG A 657 27.65 -6.78 -9.41
N GLU A 658 28.96 -6.55 -9.33
CA GLU A 658 29.78 -7.18 -8.30
C GLU A 658 29.45 -6.61 -6.93
N LEU A 659 29.30 -5.29 -6.83
CA LEU A 659 28.93 -4.62 -5.58
C LEU A 659 27.51 -4.99 -5.14
N PHE A 660 26.57 -5.12 -6.08
CA PHE A 660 25.24 -5.64 -5.80
C PHE A 660 25.29 -7.05 -5.18
N LEU A 661 26.07 -7.97 -5.76
CA LEU A 661 26.18 -9.34 -5.23
C LEU A 661 26.80 -9.37 -3.82
N LYS A 662 27.79 -8.52 -3.53
CA LYS A 662 28.34 -8.38 -2.17
C LYS A 662 27.30 -7.89 -1.17
N MET A 663 26.46 -6.92 -1.54
CA MET A 663 25.35 -6.47 -0.71
C MET A 663 24.32 -7.59 -0.50
N TRP A 664 23.98 -8.32 -1.55
CA TRP A 664 23.06 -9.45 -1.50
C TRP A 664 23.54 -10.54 -0.52
N GLU A 665 24.83 -10.89 -0.56
CA GLU A 665 25.45 -11.84 0.38
C GLU A 665 25.41 -11.33 1.84
N LEU A 666 25.65 -10.04 2.06
CA LEU A 666 25.54 -9.44 3.40
C LEU A 666 24.10 -9.45 3.92
N HIS A 667 23.10 -9.29 3.04
CA HIS A 667 21.70 -9.41 3.43
C HIS A 667 21.30 -10.86 3.73
N ASP A 668 21.86 -11.84 3.02
CA ASP A 668 21.67 -13.26 3.35
C ASP A 668 22.25 -13.59 4.75
N GLN A 669 23.45 -13.07 5.06
CA GLN A 669 24.01 -13.15 6.41
C GLN A 669 23.11 -12.47 7.46
N TRP A 670 22.52 -11.31 7.12
CA TRP A 670 21.56 -10.65 8.01
C TRP A 670 20.29 -11.49 8.22
N THR A 671 19.75 -12.09 7.17
CA THR A 671 18.57 -12.96 7.24
C THR A 671 18.82 -14.14 8.17
N ARG A 672 19.99 -14.76 8.07
CA ARG A 672 20.44 -15.80 9.01
C ARG A 672 20.50 -15.27 10.45
N ALA A 673 21.17 -14.14 10.69
CA ALA A 673 21.30 -13.57 12.03
C ALA A 673 19.94 -13.18 12.64
N PHE A 674 19.00 -12.69 11.82
CA PHE A 674 17.64 -12.37 12.23
C PHE A 674 16.88 -13.62 12.71
N PHE A 675 16.96 -14.74 11.99
CA PHE A 675 16.33 -16.00 12.44
C PHE A 675 17.01 -16.57 13.68
N GLU A 676 18.34 -16.52 13.74
CA GLU A 676 19.11 -16.96 14.90
C GLU A 676 18.75 -16.16 16.17
N GLU A 677 18.54 -14.85 16.07
CA GLU A 677 18.07 -14.04 17.19
C GLU A 677 16.63 -14.35 17.56
N TYR A 678 15.76 -14.60 16.57
CA TYR A 678 14.39 -15.04 16.83
C TYR A 678 14.36 -16.35 17.64
N ASP A 679 15.25 -17.29 17.33
CA ASP A 679 15.42 -18.55 18.08
C ASP A 679 15.95 -18.29 19.49
N ARG A 680 16.90 -17.36 19.63
CA ARG A 680 17.43 -16.93 20.95
C ARG A 680 16.33 -16.31 21.82
N LEU A 681 15.50 -15.43 21.25
CA LEU A 681 14.38 -14.81 21.97
C LEU A 681 13.34 -15.84 22.41
N THR A 682 13.09 -16.86 21.58
CA THR A 682 12.21 -17.97 21.95
C THR A 682 12.80 -18.80 23.09
N ALA A 683 14.10 -19.12 23.05
CA ALA A 683 14.78 -19.81 24.14
C ALA A 683 14.77 -18.99 25.45
N ILE A 684 14.99 -17.67 25.37
CA ILE A 684 14.85 -16.75 26.52
C ILE A 684 13.42 -16.79 27.06
N ARG A 685 12.41 -16.75 26.19
CA ARG A 685 11.00 -16.80 26.59
C ARG A 685 10.67 -18.10 27.32
N ILE A 686 11.23 -19.23 26.90
CA ILE A 686 11.07 -20.51 27.58
C ILE A 686 11.65 -20.44 29.00
N VAL A 687 12.91 -20.01 29.14
CA VAL A 687 13.57 -19.85 30.45
C VAL A 687 12.78 -18.90 31.34
N ALA A 688 12.41 -17.73 30.81
CA ALA A 688 11.65 -16.71 31.53
C ALA A 688 10.28 -17.23 31.99
N SER A 689 9.59 -18.03 31.16
CA SER A 689 8.29 -18.58 31.50
C SER A 689 8.38 -19.60 32.65
N ILE A 690 9.41 -20.43 32.66
CA ILE A 690 9.65 -21.40 33.75
C ILE A 690 10.02 -20.69 35.05
N THR A 691 10.87 -19.66 34.98
CA THR A 691 11.20 -18.83 36.14
C THR A 691 9.97 -18.11 36.69
N ALA A 692 9.17 -17.51 35.80
CA ALA A 692 7.94 -16.82 36.17
C ALA A 692 6.92 -17.75 36.85
N GLU A 693 6.72 -18.95 36.31
CA GLU A 693 5.82 -19.96 36.89
C GLU A 693 6.22 -20.33 38.32
N LYS A 694 7.52 -20.44 38.59
CA LYS A 694 8.04 -20.78 39.94
C LYS A 694 7.99 -19.61 40.93
N ARG A 695 8.10 -18.37 40.44
CA ARG A 695 8.23 -17.17 41.29
C ARG A 695 6.97 -16.31 41.38
N GLY A 696 5.99 -16.52 40.51
CA GLY A 696 4.83 -15.63 40.35
C GLY A 696 5.19 -14.28 39.71
N ASP A 697 6.26 -14.23 38.92
CA ASP A 697 6.76 -13.00 38.29
C ASP A 697 6.15 -12.78 36.90
N ASN A 698 6.24 -11.55 36.39
CA ASN A 698 5.83 -11.22 35.03
C ASN A 698 6.88 -11.71 34.00
N VAL A 699 6.47 -12.63 33.11
CA VAL A 699 7.35 -13.21 32.07
C VAL A 699 7.99 -12.14 31.18
N ASP A 700 7.23 -11.14 30.73
CA ASP A 700 7.70 -10.13 29.80
C ASP A 700 8.80 -9.26 30.43
N ARG A 701 8.67 -8.95 31.74
CA ARG A 701 9.72 -8.26 32.50
C ARG A 701 11.01 -9.07 32.58
N ILE A 702 10.91 -10.38 32.85
CA ILE A 702 12.08 -11.27 32.88
C ILE A 702 12.74 -11.33 31.50
N VAL A 703 11.94 -11.47 30.43
CA VAL A 703 12.45 -11.46 29.04
C VAL A 703 13.24 -10.18 28.75
N GLN A 704 12.67 -9.01 29.03
CA GLN A 704 13.34 -7.72 28.77
C GLN A 704 14.66 -7.58 29.53
N SER A 705 14.70 -7.98 30.81
CA SER A 705 15.95 -8.01 31.59
C SER A 705 16.98 -8.98 31.01
N LEU A 706 16.58 -10.20 30.63
CA LEU A 706 17.48 -11.20 30.04
C LEU A 706 18.01 -10.77 28.67
N VAL A 707 17.21 -10.07 27.86
CA VAL A 707 17.65 -9.50 26.58
C VAL A 707 18.75 -8.45 26.80
N ARG A 708 18.70 -7.69 27.91
CA ARG A 708 19.75 -6.74 28.33
C ARG A 708 20.94 -7.39 29.03
N GLY A 709 20.94 -8.71 29.21
CA GLY A 709 21.99 -9.45 29.92
C GLY A 709 21.89 -9.34 31.45
N GLU A 710 20.78 -8.86 32.00
CA GLU A 710 20.56 -8.70 33.44
C GLU A 710 20.15 -10.03 34.09
N THR A 711 21.10 -10.96 34.24
CA THR A 711 20.81 -12.33 34.75
C THR A 711 20.34 -12.38 36.20
N LYS A 712 20.59 -11.32 36.99
CA LYS A 712 20.12 -11.20 38.39
C LYS A 712 18.61 -11.33 38.52
N VAL A 713 17.86 -11.02 37.46
CA VAL A 713 16.40 -11.17 37.43
C VAL A 713 15.97 -12.62 37.69
N LEU A 714 16.82 -13.61 37.39
CA LEU A 714 16.54 -15.03 37.61
C LEU A 714 16.67 -15.46 39.08
N GLY A 715 17.36 -14.70 39.93
CA GLY A 715 17.57 -15.04 41.33
C GLY A 715 18.28 -16.38 41.50
N GLU A 716 17.67 -17.30 42.25
CA GLU A 716 18.17 -18.67 42.47
C GLU A 716 18.20 -19.54 41.21
N PHE A 717 17.50 -19.15 40.14
CA PHE A 717 17.45 -19.85 38.85
C PHE A 717 18.47 -19.35 37.84
N SER A 718 19.53 -18.66 38.27
CA SER A 718 20.56 -18.09 37.39
C SER A 718 21.25 -19.16 36.51
N ASN A 719 21.32 -20.40 36.99
CA ASN A 719 21.83 -21.55 36.23
C ASN A 719 21.03 -21.86 34.94
N LEU A 720 19.76 -21.44 34.85
CA LEU A 720 18.95 -21.64 33.65
C LEU A 720 19.42 -20.79 32.47
N TYR A 721 20.12 -19.68 32.74
CA TYR A 721 20.67 -18.81 31.69
C TYR A 721 21.66 -19.55 30.79
N GLU A 722 22.50 -20.42 31.38
CA GLU A 722 23.49 -21.23 30.67
C GLU A 722 22.86 -22.29 29.75
N LEU A 723 21.55 -22.56 29.88
CA LEU A 723 20.83 -23.52 29.06
C LEU A 723 20.30 -22.90 27.75
N ILE A 724 20.25 -21.57 27.64
CA ILE A 724 19.71 -20.85 26.48
C ILE A 724 20.34 -21.31 25.15
N PRO A 725 21.68 -21.46 25.02
CA PRO A 725 22.29 -21.91 23.76
C PRO A 725 21.82 -23.31 23.32
N LYS A 726 21.68 -24.25 24.27
CA LYS A 726 21.21 -25.61 23.99
C LYS A 726 19.74 -25.63 23.58
N ILE A 727 18.91 -24.84 24.25
CA ILE A 727 17.49 -24.69 23.91
C ILE A 727 17.34 -24.06 22.53
N ARG A 728 18.12 -23.02 22.23
CA ARG A 728 18.13 -22.33 20.92
C ARG A 728 18.43 -23.31 19.78
N GLU A 729 19.38 -24.23 19.94
CA GLU A 729 19.69 -25.22 18.89
C GLU A 729 18.47 -26.09 18.56
N ILE A 730 17.71 -26.52 19.57
CA ILE A 730 16.49 -27.30 19.36
C ILE A 730 15.41 -26.43 18.70
N VAL A 731 15.24 -25.18 19.15
CA VAL A 731 14.29 -24.23 18.53
C VAL A 731 14.60 -24.01 17.05
N SER A 732 15.88 -23.85 16.69
CA SER A 732 16.34 -23.70 15.30
C SER A 732 15.88 -24.86 14.41
N LYS A 733 16.01 -26.11 14.90
CA LYS A 733 15.53 -27.31 14.21
C LYS A 733 14.00 -27.40 14.09
N VAL A 734 13.27 -26.81 15.06
CA VAL A 734 11.79 -26.73 15.05
C VAL A 734 11.27 -25.66 14.10
N TYR A 735 11.96 -24.53 13.98
CA TYR A 735 11.53 -23.41 13.13
C TYR A 735 12.19 -23.42 11.74
N GLY A 736 13.18 -24.28 11.53
CA GLY A 736 13.93 -24.42 10.30
C GLY A 736 15.27 -23.70 10.37
N GLU A 737 16.35 -24.47 10.22
CA GLU A 737 17.72 -23.98 10.32
C GLU A 737 18.39 -23.77 8.95
N TYR A 738 19.36 -22.86 8.90
CA TYR A 738 20.17 -22.61 7.71
C TYR A 738 20.89 -23.92 7.29
N PRO A 739 21.03 -24.23 5.98
CA PRO A 739 20.82 -23.37 4.81
C PRO A 739 19.42 -23.43 4.19
N SER A 740 18.66 -24.51 4.41
CA SER A 740 17.38 -24.70 3.71
C SER A 740 16.22 -24.03 4.42
N TYR A 741 16.37 -23.76 5.72
CA TYR A 741 15.33 -23.29 6.63
C TYR A 741 14.06 -24.16 6.63
N LYS A 742 14.22 -25.45 6.28
CA LYS A 742 13.15 -26.45 6.42
C LYS A 742 13.18 -26.99 7.85
N SER A 743 11.99 -27.16 8.44
CA SER A 743 11.83 -27.75 9.77
C SER A 743 12.31 -29.20 9.79
N GLU A 744 13.16 -29.55 10.75
CA GLU A 744 13.64 -30.93 10.96
C GLU A 744 12.91 -31.63 12.11
N LEU A 745 12.42 -30.84 13.07
CA LEU A 745 11.63 -31.32 14.21
C LEU A 745 10.24 -30.72 14.18
N THR A 746 9.25 -31.49 14.58
CA THR A 746 7.93 -30.97 14.93
C THR A 746 7.99 -30.19 16.25
N ILE A 747 6.98 -29.35 16.51
CA ILE A 747 6.83 -28.68 17.82
C ILE A 747 6.82 -29.71 18.95
N GLU A 748 6.15 -30.85 18.77
CA GLU A 748 6.03 -31.90 19.78
C GLU A 748 7.37 -32.58 20.12
N GLU A 749 8.17 -32.90 19.10
CA GLU A 749 9.51 -33.45 19.28
C GLU A 749 10.45 -32.43 19.92
N GLY A 750 10.41 -31.19 19.45
CA GLY A 750 11.17 -30.07 20.02
C GLY A 750 10.83 -29.83 21.48
N SER A 751 9.54 -29.79 21.82
CA SER A 751 9.04 -29.67 23.19
C SER A 751 9.56 -30.79 24.08
N SER A 752 9.54 -32.04 23.59
CA SER A 752 10.01 -33.20 24.35
C SER A 752 11.51 -33.11 24.66
N ARG A 753 12.33 -32.70 23.67
CA ARG A 753 13.78 -32.54 23.86
C ARG A 753 14.13 -31.38 24.79
N ILE A 754 13.43 -30.25 24.67
CA ILE A 754 13.65 -29.10 25.57
C ILE A 754 13.19 -29.44 26.99
N ALA A 755 12.06 -30.14 27.15
CA ALA A 755 11.59 -30.56 28.47
C ALA A 755 12.55 -31.51 29.20
N GLN A 756 13.34 -32.30 28.48
CA GLN A 756 14.43 -33.09 29.08
C GLN A 756 15.55 -32.22 29.66
N ILE A 757 15.72 -31.00 29.16
CA ILE A 757 16.74 -30.04 29.61
C ILE A 757 16.22 -29.19 30.78
N ILE A 758 15.00 -28.67 30.69
CA ILE A 758 14.51 -27.62 31.59
C ILE A 758 13.17 -27.95 32.30
N GLY A 759 12.56 -29.08 31.96
CA GLY A 759 11.25 -29.49 32.51
C GLY A 759 10.05 -28.82 31.82
N ASN A 760 8.86 -29.13 32.32
CA ASN A 760 7.55 -28.57 31.91
C ASN A 760 7.29 -28.55 30.38
N LYS A 761 7.04 -29.74 29.81
CA LYS A 761 6.75 -29.91 28.38
C LYS A 761 5.54 -29.11 27.90
N GLU A 762 4.50 -28.98 28.73
CA GLU A 762 3.28 -28.26 28.37
C GLU A 762 3.57 -26.76 28.16
N LEU A 763 4.27 -26.14 29.11
CA LEU A 763 4.68 -24.74 28.99
C LEU A 763 5.61 -24.51 27.80
N VAL A 764 6.58 -25.39 27.59
CA VAL A 764 7.48 -25.33 26.41
C VAL A 764 6.67 -25.40 25.12
N THR A 765 5.71 -26.32 25.02
CA THR A 765 4.84 -26.46 23.84
C THR A 765 4.02 -25.20 23.61
N LYS A 766 3.47 -24.61 24.68
CA LYS A 766 2.77 -23.33 24.60
C LYS A 766 3.67 -22.23 24.06
N VAL A 767 4.89 -22.08 24.60
CA VAL A 767 5.84 -21.05 24.14
C VAL A 767 6.25 -21.29 22.69
N LEU A 768 6.64 -22.50 22.29
CA LEU A 768 7.02 -22.83 20.91
C LEU A 768 5.87 -22.56 19.91
N THR A 769 4.63 -22.84 20.31
CA THR A 769 3.45 -22.58 19.47
C THR A 769 3.18 -21.08 19.34
N VAL A 770 3.22 -20.34 20.46
CA VAL A 770 2.98 -18.89 20.52
C VAL A 770 4.06 -18.10 19.75
N MET A 771 5.30 -18.55 19.87
CA MET A 771 6.48 -17.92 19.27
C MET A 771 6.78 -18.46 17.89
N ARG A 772 5.93 -19.31 17.29
CA ARG A 772 6.16 -19.79 15.92
C ARG A 772 6.29 -18.59 14.97
N PRO A 773 7.30 -18.57 14.08
CA PRO A 773 7.42 -17.54 13.06
C PRO A 773 6.12 -17.40 12.27
N ARG A 774 5.71 -16.15 12.00
CA ARG A 774 4.52 -15.87 11.17
C ARG A 774 4.75 -16.14 9.68
N PHE A 775 5.98 -16.43 9.29
CA PHE A 775 6.40 -16.69 7.93
C PHE A 775 7.20 -18.00 7.91
N ASP A 776 7.02 -18.81 6.87
CA ASP A 776 7.85 -19.99 6.58
C ASP A 776 9.25 -19.53 6.17
N ARG A 777 10.25 -19.85 6.98
CA ARG A 777 11.65 -19.45 6.76
C ARG A 777 12.23 -20.03 5.48
N SER A 778 11.72 -21.17 5.00
CA SER A 778 12.17 -21.78 3.73
C SER A 778 11.85 -20.93 2.50
N LYS A 779 11.08 -19.84 2.63
CA LYS A 779 10.85 -18.87 1.55
C LYS A 779 11.96 -17.86 1.38
N ALA A 780 12.77 -17.62 2.41
CA ALA A 780 13.81 -16.61 2.32
C ALA A 780 14.77 -16.84 1.13
N PRO A 781 15.27 -18.06 0.86
CA PRO A 781 16.11 -18.32 -0.31
C PRO A 781 15.41 -18.07 -1.66
N ILE A 782 14.09 -18.28 -1.74
CA ILE A 782 13.31 -18.06 -2.96
C ILE A 782 13.21 -16.56 -3.25
N ILE A 783 12.87 -15.76 -2.25
CA ILE A 783 12.79 -14.29 -2.39
C ILE A 783 14.15 -13.70 -2.72
N MET A 784 15.22 -14.21 -2.09
CA MET A 784 16.58 -13.78 -2.38
C MET A 784 16.98 -14.09 -3.83
N ASP A 785 16.61 -15.25 -4.38
CA ASP A 785 16.83 -15.58 -5.79
C ASP A 785 16.03 -14.65 -6.73
N ILE A 786 14.76 -14.36 -6.40
CA ILE A 786 13.91 -13.48 -7.21
C ILE A 786 14.47 -12.06 -7.25
N LEU A 787 14.83 -11.49 -6.10
CA LEU A 787 15.43 -10.15 -6.05
C LEU A 787 16.75 -10.12 -6.83
N ARG A 788 17.58 -11.17 -6.72
CA ARG A 788 18.80 -11.30 -7.52
C ARG A 788 18.50 -11.32 -9.01
N ARG A 789 17.57 -12.17 -9.48
CA ARG A 789 17.20 -12.23 -10.89
C ARG A 789 16.61 -10.91 -11.37
N GLN A 790 15.74 -10.29 -10.59
CA GLN A 790 15.09 -9.05 -10.95
C GLN A 790 16.10 -7.91 -11.14
N MET A 791 17.07 -7.76 -10.23
CA MET A 791 18.10 -6.73 -10.34
C MET A 791 19.05 -6.97 -11.52
N LEU A 792 19.23 -8.22 -11.95
CA LEU A 792 20.09 -8.59 -13.07
C LEU A 792 19.36 -8.64 -14.42
N CYS A 793 18.02 -8.59 -14.41
CA CYS A 793 17.20 -8.57 -15.61
C CYS A 793 17.20 -7.14 -16.21
N PRO A 794 17.56 -6.97 -17.49
CA PRO A 794 17.59 -5.65 -18.12
C PRO A 794 16.20 -5.11 -18.49
N ASN A 795 15.14 -5.92 -18.34
CA ASN A 795 13.77 -5.45 -18.55
C ASN A 795 13.17 -5.02 -17.21
N LEU A 796 12.64 -3.79 -17.17
CA LEU A 796 11.87 -3.32 -16.03
C LEU A 796 10.52 -4.04 -15.96
N ILE A 797 10.19 -4.56 -14.78
CA ILE A 797 8.88 -5.15 -14.47
C ILE A 797 8.08 -4.14 -13.64
N GLN A 798 6.99 -3.63 -14.22
CA GLN A 798 6.02 -2.81 -13.50
C GLN A 798 5.13 -3.72 -12.63
N HIS A 799 4.81 -3.29 -11.41
CA HIS A 799 4.05 -4.09 -10.43
C HIS A 799 4.68 -5.47 -10.19
N SER A 800 5.96 -5.49 -9.77
CA SER A 800 6.76 -6.71 -9.59
C SER A 800 6.18 -7.74 -8.61
N GLY A 801 5.25 -7.33 -7.75
CA GLY A 801 4.45 -8.24 -6.91
C GLY A 801 3.76 -9.37 -7.68
N ARG A 802 3.36 -9.13 -8.94
CA ARG A 802 2.74 -10.15 -9.81
C ARG A 802 3.58 -11.42 -9.94
N VAL A 803 4.92 -11.30 -9.94
CA VAL A 803 5.81 -12.46 -10.01
C VAL A 803 5.66 -13.33 -8.77
N LEU A 804 5.54 -12.72 -7.59
CA LEU A 804 5.39 -13.43 -6.33
C LEU A 804 4.04 -14.16 -6.26
N PHE A 805 2.99 -13.55 -6.81
CA PHE A 805 1.65 -14.13 -6.82
C PHE A 805 1.58 -15.39 -7.70
N LEU A 806 2.19 -15.34 -8.89
CA LEU A 806 2.19 -16.45 -9.85
C LEU A 806 2.89 -17.71 -9.34
N ILE A 807 3.93 -17.55 -8.52
CA ILE A 807 4.81 -18.66 -8.13
C ILE A 807 4.49 -19.23 -6.74
N ALA A 808 3.62 -18.58 -5.97
CA ALA A 808 3.48 -18.83 -4.54
C ALA A 808 3.01 -20.25 -4.23
N ASP A 809 2.13 -20.81 -5.05
CA ASP A 809 1.56 -22.15 -4.94
C ASP A 809 2.25 -23.18 -5.85
N LYS A 810 3.29 -22.78 -6.60
CA LYS A 810 3.92 -23.61 -7.63
C LYS A 810 5.04 -24.49 -7.06
N GLY A 811 5.20 -25.69 -7.64
CA GLY A 811 6.32 -26.59 -7.35
C GLY A 811 7.66 -26.04 -7.82
N ASP A 812 8.78 -26.63 -7.39
CA ASP A 812 10.11 -26.11 -7.71
C ASP A 812 10.42 -26.11 -9.22
N GLU A 813 10.01 -27.15 -9.96
CA GLU A 813 10.19 -27.23 -11.42
C GLU A 813 9.37 -26.18 -12.18
N GLU A 814 8.06 -26.06 -11.86
CA GLU A 814 7.18 -25.08 -12.48
C GLU A 814 7.63 -23.65 -12.19
N ARG A 815 8.03 -23.40 -10.94
CA ARG A 815 8.56 -22.11 -10.52
C ARG A 815 9.82 -21.74 -11.29
N GLU A 816 10.77 -22.66 -11.44
CA GLU A 816 12.00 -22.40 -12.18
C GLU A 816 11.68 -22.06 -13.65
N ALA A 817 10.84 -22.84 -14.31
CA ALA A 817 10.44 -22.57 -15.70
C ALA A 817 9.78 -21.19 -15.87
N MET A 818 8.91 -20.78 -14.94
CA MET A 818 8.30 -19.44 -14.93
C MET A 818 9.36 -18.34 -14.72
N LEU A 819 10.26 -18.50 -13.75
CA LEU A 819 11.30 -17.50 -13.45
C LEU A 819 12.31 -17.36 -14.61
N GLU A 820 12.66 -18.45 -15.28
CA GLU A 820 13.51 -18.44 -16.49
C GLU A 820 12.87 -17.65 -17.62
N ALA A 821 11.57 -17.84 -17.84
CA ALA A 821 10.81 -17.10 -18.87
C ALA A 821 10.66 -15.61 -18.52
N ILE A 822 10.29 -15.29 -17.28
CA ILE A 822 10.05 -13.90 -16.83
C ILE A 822 11.34 -13.06 -16.84
N TYR A 823 12.43 -13.62 -16.32
CA TYR A 823 13.69 -12.88 -16.16
C TYR A 823 14.69 -13.13 -17.28
N TYR A 824 14.37 -14.01 -18.23
CA TYR A 824 15.25 -14.39 -19.32
C TYR A 824 16.64 -14.83 -18.82
N GLN A 825 16.69 -15.56 -17.71
CA GLN A 825 17.95 -16.06 -17.15
C GLN A 825 17.70 -17.27 -16.25
N ASP A 826 18.67 -18.17 -16.19
CA ASP A 826 18.62 -19.30 -15.28
C ASP A 826 19.01 -18.90 -13.85
N ARG A 827 18.93 -19.87 -12.93
CA ARG A 827 19.26 -19.72 -11.52
C ARG A 827 20.70 -19.29 -11.25
N GLN A 828 21.64 -19.60 -12.15
CA GLN A 828 23.02 -19.14 -12.03
C GLN A 828 23.19 -17.69 -12.50
N GLY A 829 22.17 -17.11 -13.14
CA GLY A 829 22.19 -15.77 -13.73
C GLY A 829 22.83 -15.76 -15.12
N ARG A 830 22.80 -16.90 -15.83
CA ARG A 830 23.22 -16.97 -17.23
C ARG A 830 22.07 -16.50 -18.13
N PRO A 831 22.32 -15.58 -19.08
CA PRO A 831 21.30 -15.08 -20.00
C PRO A 831 20.62 -16.17 -20.84
N LEU A 832 19.30 -16.12 -20.96
CA LEU A 832 18.48 -16.99 -21.81
C LEU A 832 17.74 -16.17 -22.90
N PHE A 833 17.36 -16.79 -24.01
CA PHE A 833 16.56 -16.18 -25.11
C PHE A 833 17.00 -14.76 -25.51
N ARG A 834 18.27 -14.61 -25.89
CA ARG A 834 18.85 -13.33 -26.33
C ARG A 834 18.83 -13.18 -27.85
N ASP A 835 18.44 -12.00 -28.34
CA ASP A 835 18.52 -11.66 -29.76
C ASP A 835 19.98 -11.48 -30.23
N GLY A 836 20.17 -11.18 -31.52
CA GLY A 836 21.50 -10.96 -32.10
C GLY A 836 22.28 -9.77 -31.51
N MET A 837 21.63 -8.93 -30.69
CA MET A 837 22.24 -7.82 -29.94
C MET A 837 22.39 -8.14 -28.45
N GLY A 838 22.12 -9.37 -28.01
CA GLY A 838 22.24 -9.78 -26.61
C GLY A 838 21.08 -9.31 -25.71
N ARG A 839 19.95 -8.88 -26.28
CA ARG A 839 18.78 -8.36 -25.53
C ARG A 839 17.72 -9.45 -25.34
N PRO A 840 16.95 -9.45 -24.24
CA PRO A 840 15.82 -10.37 -24.06
C PRO A 840 14.87 -10.37 -25.25
N SER A 841 14.44 -11.55 -25.71
CA SER A 841 13.58 -11.69 -26.89
C SER A 841 12.39 -12.62 -26.62
N ARG A 842 11.20 -12.02 -26.51
CA ARG A 842 9.94 -12.76 -26.41
C ARG A 842 9.73 -13.71 -27.59
N VAL A 843 10.16 -13.33 -28.79
CA VAL A 843 10.06 -14.19 -30.00
C VAL A 843 10.87 -15.48 -29.84
N LEU A 844 12.05 -15.41 -29.23
CA LEU A 844 12.87 -16.58 -28.97
C LEU A 844 12.30 -17.45 -27.84
N LEU A 845 11.69 -16.82 -26.82
CA LEU A 845 10.95 -17.52 -25.78
C LEU A 845 9.74 -18.28 -26.38
N GLU A 846 8.93 -17.62 -27.22
CA GLU A 846 7.83 -18.25 -27.96
C GLU A 846 8.30 -19.40 -28.83
N LYS A 847 9.42 -19.22 -29.55
CA LYS A 847 10.02 -20.29 -30.35
C LYS A 847 10.41 -21.49 -29.48
N ALA A 848 11.01 -21.26 -28.31
CA ALA A 848 11.35 -22.33 -27.37
C ALA A 848 10.11 -23.08 -26.84
N VAL A 849 9.00 -22.37 -26.62
CA VAL A 849 7.72 -22.98 -26.27
C VAL A 849 7.17 -23.84 -27.42
N ASN A 850 7.19 -23.32 -28.65
CA ASN A 850 6.74 -24.06 -29.84
C ASN A 850 7.59 -25.30 -30.13
N GLU A 851 8.88 -25.26 -29.76
CA GLU A 851 9.80 -26.40 -29.85
C GLU A 851 9.69 -27.38 -28.65
N GLY A 852 8.82 -27.11 -27.68
CA GLY A 852 8.61 -27.95 -26.49
C GLY A 852 9.75 -27.88 -25.46
N LYS A 853 10.65 -26.90 -25.56
CA LYS A 853 11.78 -26.71 -24.63
C LYS A 853 11.37 -26.00 -23.35
N ILE A 854 10.33 -25.17 -23.42
CA ILE A 854 9.72 -24.49 -22.28
C ILE A 854 8.22 -24.76 -22.31
N PRO A 855 7.59 -25.01 -21.14
CA PRO A 855 6.15 -25.20 -21.08
C PRO A 855 5.38 -23.90 -21.35
N ARG A 856 4.19 -24.02 -21.96
CA ARG A 856 3.38 -22.86 -22.35
C ARG A 856 3.01 -21.96 -21.17
N TYR A 857 2.73 -22.52 -20.00
CA TYR A 857 2.39 -21.74 -18.80
C TYR A 857 3.49 -20.74 -18.41
N ALA A 858 4.75 -20.99 -18.77
CA ALA A 858 5.85 -20.09 -18.46
C ALA A 858 5.82 -18.84 -19.38
N LEU A 859 5.42 -19.00 -20.64
CA LEU A 859 5.14 -17.87 -21.53
C LEU A 859 3.90 -17.10 -21.09
N ASP A 860 2.83 -17.79 -20.66
CA ASP A 860 1.63 -17.12 -20.17
C ASP A 860 1.94 -16.30 -18.89
N ALA A 861 2.81 -16.81 -18.01
CA ALA A 861 3.31 -16.09 -16.84
C ALA A 861 4.16 -14.87 -17.23
N HIS A 862 5.06 -15.02 -18.21
CA HIS A 862 5.81 -13.90 -18.79
C HIS A 862 4.84 -12.83 -19.34
N ASP A 863 3.88 -13.24 -20.16
CA ASP A 863 2.97 -12.32 -20.83
C ASP A 863 2.09 -11.56 -19.84
N TYR A 864 1.62 -12.22 -18.78
CA TYR A 864 0.93 -11.55 -17.67
C TYR A 864 1.80 -10.50 -16.97
N VAL A 865 3.07 -10.82 -16.69
CA VAL A 865 3.99 -9.90 -15.98
C VAL A 865 4.38 -8.69 -16.83
N TYR A 866 4.43 -8.84 -18.16
CA TYR A 866 4.80 -7.79 -19.10
C TYR A 866 3.61 -7.16 -19.85
N ASP A 867 2.38 -7.37 -19.35
CA ASP A 867 1.16 -6.75 -19.88
C ASP A 867 0.85 -7.12 -21.35
N PHE A 868 1.34 -8.28 -21.81
CA PHE A 868 0.94 -8.86 -23.09
C PHE A 868 -0.40 -9.60 -22.94
N PRO A 869 -1.35 -9.45 -23.90
CA PRO A 869 -2.62 -10.16 -23.83
C PRO A 869 -2.43 -11.69 -23.83
N ILE A 870 -3.04 -12.36 -22.85
CA ILE A 870 -3.08 -13.82 -22.82
C ILE A 870 -4.12 -14.29 -23.84
N THR A 871 -3.66 -14.89 -24.94
CA THR A 871 -4.53 -15.45 -25.98
C THR A 871 -4.91 -16.90 -25.68
N ARG A 872 -6.14 -17.28 -26.02
CA ARG A 872 -6.54 -18.70 -26.07
C ARG A 872 -5.75 -19.41 -27.19
N THR A 873 -5.37 -20.66 -26.97
CA THR A 873 -5.02 -21.61 -28.04
C THR A 873 -6.26 -22.10 -28.75
#